data_AF-A0A954MG14-F1
#
_entry.id   AF-A0A954MG14-F1
#
_cell.length_a   1.000
_cell.length_b   1.000
_cell.length_c   1.000
_cell.angle_alpha   90.00
_cell.angle_beta   90.00
_cell.angle_gamma   90.00
#
_symmetry.space_group_name_H-M   'P 1'
#
loop_
_entity.id
_entity.type
_entity.pdbx_description
1 polymer ?
#
loop_
_entity_poly.entity_id
_entity_poly.type
_entity_poly.pdbx_seq_one_letter_code
_entity_poly.pdbx_strand_id
1 'polypeptide(L)'
;MGVLCSVMIGFLVLFVVAEAEAGPPSDRTMRMLMGEDVLAENVQAIRLSAAQMSPDDRFEFLMSWVWPEGRWNQFRLAGVFTPTDPSPLAMESVMTRPGGGVLESPVFELLKTARETGRLPQLRRRLAEMQPAEGLPSRKSQLAMSILLSWEADDHSTIERDLEQLFKAVQDTRPASLGDVWPETLVVARCVYDDRHSPLLVELAGHMMLQWAQRNILNQFRPWTNHVAAWAGILTDRTTADTTSDGDASAEAEIRRYWVPVSRKRASSRGLGFPQMEWRLSKGTVKCIAGHDDDFLYLRSPLPGDTDVQCLMQAPGIAGSLFLMGGEYVGVRYNGREVEYGTIRSGSQYAPLEQLSPFEQWIRYRSRRRSDTIQSFINGRPVRTSTATDPWLAARSWSRHHSAFRDIRLQTTGEIPATVSLSSSSVLSGWVPYYEDTVAQENSPWMYDRDEQGNGCILSVPRTSFADTHYESALVYHRPLEDRSVIELEFFYEPGESEIHPMIGREAFLINAEGIQRHWITDGRWDTTEVDPDNRHPLPREPDQPLPTLKAGDWNRLQLSVEGAAVSISVNGRLAGATTLFDPEQRQFGLFCFPGFAGGVVRNITLSGNWPKELPEVNQQVLADPAVSQLDLASGQLPARWLHDFAAHGLPPQLFSLYNTSPPGLALPTSLGVNVIRPGIGKWCSTDVQLPIVLHGDFDVIAEFQDLNVQSKKDGAVMLAVHLDDNRQHQCRCIRQRSSNNREEVLASISELHEKNQRSYTVIGRERCEALAGRLRICRRGEQVWFLCADHDSDQYAITGSMPLTNAASLSDGIQLRALCDGTGMVQVMWKSIQVAAERMTWLPSGLPPEPRHLYSMKADGSDLKIVGRVPEGLTQMGSPTWLPDGRRVGFDSSAGNTSTSRIILSDLEAEKFQDIGAGCMPSFSPDGKRLVISDPNGGAVLMNADGSNRESLDRSGWGTQWSPDGRWIMYGKSGNLVLMDARDRTTRLLLNGNDATRYSYFYWNAGWSPNSKSICAKARRSSDGKDDIVIVDILPEPKLQVLHSDISGVNADFAWTADSRAVIFSMHSAAHKGPRLFLSRRDSSSTPEPWPGQPDDMKIFDCAVSPDGTTLLFSGQRITQPVDFNPPSLPTKELPSTNSN
;
A
#
# COMPACT_ATOMS: atom_id res chain seq x y z
N MET A 1 17.13 22.59 -48.61
CA MET A 1 16.34 23.71 -48.04
C MET A 1 16.88 25.09 -48.41
N GLY A 2 18.19 25.34 -48.46
CA GLY A 2 18.75 26.66 -48.83
C GLY A 2 18.37 27.21 -50.22
N VAL A 3 18.08 26.35 -51.20
CA VAL A 3 17.65 26.77 -52.55
C VAL A 3 16.16 27.13 -52.62
N LEU A 4 15.33 26.60 -51.70
CA LEU A 4 13.88 26.91 -51.64
C LEU A 4 13.59 28.23 -50.89
N CYS A 5 14.38 28.57 -49.86
CA CYS A 5 14.27 29.87 -49.19
C CYS A 5 14.68 31.03 -50.10
N SER A 6 15.72 30.88 -50.93
CA SER A 6 16.11 31.93 -51.89
C SER A 6 15.07 32.16 -52.98
N VAL A 7 14.28 31.13 -53.34
CA VAL A 7 13.18 31.25 -54.29
C VAL A 7 11.93 31.88 -53.63
N MET A 8 11.62 31.57 -52.37
CA MET A 8 10.53 32.26 -51.65
C MET A 8 10.85 33.72 -51.32
N ILE A 9 12.08 34.04 -50.91
CA ILE A 9 12.52 35.43 -50.70
C ILE A 9 12.51 36.18 -52.03
N GLY A 10 12.90 35.53 -53.13
CA GLY A 10 12.75 36.09 -54.48
C GLY A 10 11.29 36.39 -54.84
N PHE A 11 10.34 35.53 -54.46
CA PHE A 11 8.90 35.74 -54.68
C PHE A 11 8.30 36.83 -53.77
N LEU A 12 8.73 36.92 -52.51
CA LEU A 12 8.29 37.96 -51.57
C LEU A 12 8.83 39.34 -51.95
N VAL A 13 10.09 39.43 -52.40
CA VAL A 13 10.67 40.68 -52.92
C VAL A 13 10.00 41.09 -54.24
N LEU A 14 9.60 40.15 -55.10
CA LEU A 14 8.80 40.44 -56.30
C LEU A 14 7.37 40.91 -55.97
N PHE A 15 6.77 40.44 -54.87
CA PHE A 15 5.44 40.87 -54.42
C PHE A 15 5.45 42.27 -53.78
N VAL A 16 6.45 42.57 -52.95
CA VAL A 16 6.60 43.88 -52.30
C VAL A 16 6.93 44.98 -53.32
N VAL A 17 7.64 44.65 -54.41
CA VAL A 17 7.89 45.60 -55.52
C VAL A 17 6.63 45.82 -56.39
N ALA A 18 5.65 44.91 -56.36
CA ALA A 18 4.40 45.04 -57.12
C ALA A 18 3.26 45.74 -56.34
N GLU A 19 3.32 45.80 -55.00
CA GLU A 19 2.34 46.48 -54.15
C GLU A 19 2.34 48.01 -54.28
N ALA A 20 3.38 48.61 -54.89
CA ALA A 20 3.43 50.06 -55.09
C ALA A 20 2.43 50.59 -56.14
N GLU A 21 1.84 49.75 -57.00
CA GLU A 21 0.96 50.20 -58.09
C GLU A 21 -0.37 49.43 -58.29
N ALA A 22 -0.63 48.34 -57.56
CA ALA A 22 -1.89 47.59 -57.65
C ALA A 22 -2.49 47.34 -56.26
N GLY A 23 -3.74 47.74 -56.05
CA GLY A 23 -4.47 47.50 -54.79
C GLY A 23 -4.52 46.01 -54.40
N PRO A 24 -4.84 45.69 -53.13
CA PRO A 24 -4.71 44.34 -52.60
C PRO A 24 -5.53 43.32 -53.43
N PRO A 25 -4.97 42.13 -53.71
CA PRO A 25 -5.67 41.10 -54.48
C PRO A 25 -6.97 40.68 -53.77
N SER A 26 -8.02 40.41 -54.56
CA SER A 26 -9.30 39.95 -54.01
C SER A 26 -9.14 38.63 -53.22
N ASP A 27 -9.91 38.44 -52.15
CA ASP A 27 -9.88 37.22 -51.31
C ASP A 27 -10.04 35.93 -52.15
N ARG A 28 -10.84 35.98 -53.22
CA ARG A 28 -10.98 34.89 -54.20
C ARG A 28 -9.67 34.53 -54.90
N THR A 29 -8.84 35.52 -55.23
CA THR A 29 -7.54 35.36 -55.88
C THR A 29 -6.52 34.74 -54.93
N MET A 30 -6.43 35.25 -53.70
CA MET A 30 -5.53 34.72 -52.67
C MET A 30 -5.82 33.24 -52.36
N ARG A 31 -7.10 32.86 -52.32
CA ARG A 31 -7.53 31.47 -52.10
C ARG A 31 -7.10 30.52 -53.21
N MET A 32 -7.20 30.92 -54.47
CA MET A 32 -6.76 30.08 -55.59
C MET A 32 -5.25 29.88 -55.61
N LEU A 33 -4.50 30.86 -55.11
CA LEU A 33 -3.04 30.85 -55.10
C LEU A 33 -2.45 30.11 -53.89
N MET A 34 -3.01 30.29 -52.69
CA MET A 34 -2.43 29.78 -51.44
C MET A 34 -3.21 28.62 -50.80
N GLY A 35 -4.48 28.40 -51.18
CA GLY A 35 -5.36 27.44 -50.51
C GLY A 35 -5.93 27.98 -49.18
N GLU A 36 -7.03 27.40 -48.71
CA GLU A 36 -7.72 27.87 -47.49
C GLU A 36 -6.93 27.57 -46.21
N ASP A 37 -6.16 26.47 -46.18
CA ASP A 37 -5.38 26.10 -45.00
C ASP A 37 -4.30 27.15 -44.69
N VAL A 38 -3.61 27.65 -45.72
CA VAL A 38 -2.60 28.72 -45.57
C VAL A 38 -3.24 30.06 -45.19
N LEU A 39 -4.41 30.36 -45.75
CA LEU A 39 -5.16 31.57 -45.35
C LEU A 39 -5.69 31.49 -43.92
N ALA A 40 -5.94 30.30 -43.40
CA ALA A 40 -6.34 30.09 -42.02
C ALA A 40 -5.17 30.22 -41.02
N GLU A 41 -3.91 30.21 -41.47
CA GLU A 41 -2.73 30.36 -40.62
C GLU A 41 -2.43 31.83 -40.23
N ASN A 42 -3.04 32.82 -40.90
CA ASN A 42 -2.78 34.24 -40.65
C ASN A 42 -3.49 34.82 -39.40
N VAL A 43 -3.85 33.96 -38.44
CA VAL A 43 -4.65 34.30 -37.25
C VAL A 43 -4.13 35.54 -36.52
N GLN A 44 -2.83 35.64 -36.27
CA GLN A 44 -2.26 36.74 -35.49
C GLN A 44 -2.44 38.10 -36.18
N ALA A 45 -2.20 38.17 -37.50
CA ALA A 45 -2.38 39.39 -38.27
C ALA A 45 -3.84 39.86 -38.31
N ILE A 46 -4.78 38.90 -38.42
CA ILE A 46 -6.23 39.17 -38.39
C ILE A 46 -6.63 39.77 -37.04
N ARG A 47 -6.17 39.18 -35.94
CA ARG A 47 -6.48 39.66 -34.60
C ARG A 47 -5.92 41.05 -34.31
N LEU A 48 -4.66 41.29 -34.66
CA LEU A 48 -4.03 42.62 -34.52
C LEU A 48 -4.78 43.68 -35.33
N SER A 49 -5.20 43.35 -36.56
CA SER A 49 -6.01 44.27 -37.39
C SER A 49 -7.38 44.52 -36.75
N ALA A 50 -8.07 43.47 -36.32
CA ALA A 50 -9.40 43.54 -35.72
C ALA A 50 -9.41 44.41 -34.45
N ALA A 51 -8.37 44.32 -33.63
CA ALA A 51 -8.30 45.06 -32.37
C ALA A 51 -8.10 46.58 -32.53
N GLN A 52 -7.64 47.05 -33.70
CA GLN A 52 -7.53 48.47 -34.02
C GLN A 52 -8.83 49.07 -34.59
N MET A 53 -9.90 48.28 -34.71
CA MET A 53 -11.17 48.67 -35.33
C MET A 53 -12.25 49.01 -34.30
N SER A 54 -13.25 49.80 -34.71
CA SER A 54 -14.48 50.03 -33.93
C SER A 54 -15.25 48.72 -33.72
N PRO A 55 -16.08 48.56 -32.66
CA PRO A 55 -16.81 47.31 -32.43
C PRO A 55 -17.65 46.84 -33.62
N ASP A 56 -18.29 47.74 -34.37
CA ASP A 56 -19.09 47.39 -35.55
C ASP A 56 -18.22 46.97 -36.74
N ASP A 57 -17.16 47.74 -37.06
CA ASP A 57 -16.24 47.39 -38.14
C ASP A 57 -15.49 46.08 -37.84
N ARG A 58 -15.11 45.89 -36.58
CA ARG A 58 -14.47 44.68 -36.07
C ARG A 58 -15.38 43.47 -36.25
N PHE A 59 -16.69 43.61 -36.00
CA PHE A 59 -17.65 42.54 -36.23
C PHE A 59 -17.70 42.14 -37.71
N GLU A 60 -17.88 43.10 -38.61
CA GLU A 60 -17.96 42.83 -40.06
C GLU A 60 -16.65 42.24 -40.59
N PHE A 61 -15.51 42.77 -40.15
CA PHE A 61 -14.19 42.27 -40.50
C PHE A 61 -13.98 40.82 -40.05
N LEU A 62 -14.18 40.52 -38.77
CA LEU A 62 -14.05 39.17 -38.23
C LEU A 62 -15.07 38.20 -38.85
N MET A 63 -16.29 38.66 -39.10
CA MET A 63 -17.34 37.86 -39.74
C MET A 63 -16.94 37.47 -41.17
N SER A 64 -16.36 38.39 -41.94
CA SER A 64 -15.87 38.11 -43.30
C SER A 64 -14.73 37.09 -43.32
N TRP A 65 -13.91 37.03 -42.26
CA TRP A 65 -12.84 36.06 -42.15
C TRP A 65 -13.32 34.69 -41.64
N VAL A 66 -14.08 34.64 -40.54
CA VAL A 66 -14.58 33.39 -39.94
C VAL A 66 -15.59 32.71 -40.87
N TRP A 67 -16.41 33.50 -41.55
CA TRP A 67 -17.50 33.03 -42.39
C TRP A 67 -17.51 33.72 -43.76
N PRO A 68 -16.58 33.35 -44.65
CA PRO A 68 -16.32 34.08 -45.87
C PRO A 68 -17.50 34.06 -46.85
N GLU A 69 -17.71 35.18 -47.55
CA GLU A 69 -18.79 35.32 -48.52
C GLU A 69 -18.69 34.30 -49.68
N GLY A 70 -19.84 33.83 -50.17
CA GLY A 70 -19.94 32.86 -51.26
C GLY A 70 -19.75 31.39 -50.85
N ARG A 71 -19.47 31.09 -49.57
CA ARG A 71 -19.35 29.71 -49.04
C ARG A 71 -20.28 29.49 -47.84
N TRP A 72 -21.53 29.18 -48.15
CA TRP A 72 -22.63 29.02 -47.19
C TRP A 72 -22.48 27.81 -46.24
N ASN A 73 -21.43 26.99 -46.36
CA ASN A 73 -21.25 25.75 -45.59
C ASN A 73 -19.81 25.53 -45.05
N GLN A 74 -18.94 26.54 -45.07
CA GLN A 74 -17.56 26.43 -44.59
C GLN A 74 -17.20 27.54 -43.62
N PHE A 75 -16.43 27.19 -42.58
CA PHE A 75 -15.93 28.08 -41.55
C PHE A 75 -14.41 28.07 -41.50
N ARG A 76 -13.80 29.22 -41.21
CA ARG A 76 -12.41 29.30 -40.76
C ARG A 76 -12.38 29.21 -39.24
N LEU A 77 -12.23 28.00 -38.74
CA LEU A 77 -12.04 27.71 -37.32
C LEU A 77 -10.55 27.42 -37.12
N ALA A 78 -9.74 28.45 -36.93
CA ALA A 78 -8.31 28.30 -36.67
C ALA A 78 -7.90 29.13 -35.45
N GLY A 79 -6.79 28.75 -34.82
CA GLY A 79 -6.25 29.46 -33.66
C GLY A 79 -4.74 29.47 -33.64
N VAL A 80 -4.18 30.22 -32.69
CA VAL A 80 -2.75 30.32 -32.42
C VAL A 80 -2.53 30.29 -30.91
N PHE A 81 -1.43 29.67 -30.48
CA PHE A 81 -1.00 29.73 -29.09
C PHE A 81 -0.08 30.92 -28.88
N THR A 82 -0.36 31.73 -27.89
CA THR A 82 0.47 32.89 -27.58
C THR A 82 1.70 32.49 -26.75
N PRO A 83 2.82 33.23 -26.86
CA PRO A 83 4.03 32.90 -26.11
C PRO A 83 3.75 32.81 -24.62
N THR A 84 4.40 31.88 -23.93
CA THR A 84 4.31 31.70 -22.48
C THR A 84 5.29 32.63 -21.80
N ASP A 85 4.82 33.40 -20.82
CA ASP A 85 5.57 34.47 -20.15
C ASP A 85 6.26 35.43 -21.16
N PRO A 86 5.47 36.12 -22.01
CA PRO A 86 6.01 37.00 -23.04
C PRO A 86 6.82 38.14 -22.42
N SER A 87 7.72 38.74 -23.21
CA SER A 87 8.56 39.84 -22.74
C SER A 87 7.72 41.02 -22.23
N PRO A 88 8.05 41.58 -21.05
CA PRO A 88 7.42 42.80 -20.55
C PRO A 88 7.67 44.00 -21.48
N LEU A 89 8.76 43.97 -22.25
CA LEU A 89 9.09 45.00 -23.24
C LEU A 89 8.14 44.99 -24.45
N ALA A 90 7.35 43.92 -24.63
CA ALA A 90 6.38 43.76 -25.71
C ALA A 90 4.92 43.64 -25.22
N MET A 91 4.63 43.88 -23.93
CA MET A 91 3.28 43.67 -23.40
C MET A 91 2.22 44.60 -24.02
N GLU A 92 2.59 45.80 -24.46
CA GLU A 92 1.65 46.72 -25.14
C GLU A 92 1.33 46.30 -26.59
N SER A 93 2.24 45.59 -27.27
CA SER A 93 2.05 45.10 -28.65
C SER A 93 1.44 43.69 -28.70
N VAL A 94 1.58 42.91 -27.63
CA VAL A 94 1.13 41.52 -27.54
C VAL A 94 -0.19 41.46 -26.75
N MET A 95 -1.33 41.52 -27.48
CA MET A 95 -2.70 41.49 -26.94
C MET A 95 -3.05 40.16 -26.23
N THR A 96 -2.43 39.90 -25.09
CA THR A 96 -2.48 38.61 -24.40
C THR A 96 -2.92 38.73 -22.97
N ARG A 97 -3.45 37.62 -22.44
CA ARG A 97 -3.69 37.47 -21.00
C ARG A 97 -2.35 37.46 -20.24
N PRO A 98 -2.30 37.97 -19.00
CA PRO A 98 -1.11 37.86 -18.15
C PRO A 98 -0.59 36.42 -18.09
N GLY A 99 0.72 36.22 -18.29
CA GLY A 99 1.38 34.91 -18.31
C GLY A 99 1.37 34.17 -19.65
N GLY A 100 0.55 34.55 -20.62
CA GLY A 100 0.55 33.96 -21.97
C GLY A 100 0.27 32.45 -22.00
N GLY A 101 0.67 31.76 -23.08
CA GLY A 101 0.44 30.32 -23.23
C GLY A 101 -1.05 29.98 -23.32
N VAL A 102 -1.83 30.75 -24.08
CA VAL A 102 -3.26 30.53 -24.27
C VAL A 102 -3.61 30.42 -25.75
N LEU A 103 -4.65 29.65 -26.05
CA LEU A 103 -5.24 29.57 -27.38
C LEU A 103 -6.08 30.82 -27.66
N GLU A 104 -5.71 31.56 -28.69
CA GLU A 104 -6.49 32.67 -29.21
C GLU A 104 -6.97 32.39 -30.64
N SER A 105 -8.14 32.94 -31.00
CA SER A 105 -8.79 32.67 -32.28
C SER A 105 -9.68 33.85 -32.69
N PRO A 106 -9.74 34.20 -33.99
CA PRO A 106 -10.68 35.20 -34.49
C PRO A 106 -12.14 34.79 -34.24
N VAL A 107 -12.41 33.49 -34.07
CA VAL A 107 -13.73 32.96 -33.68
C VAL A 107 -14.12 33.46 -32.29
N PHE A 108 -13.21 33.40 -31.31
CA PHE A 108 -13.48 33.90 -29.96
C PHE A 108 -13.70 35.41 -29.94
N GLU A 109 -12.95 36.15 -30.75
CA GLU A 109 -13.11 37.61 -30.90
C GLU A 109 -14.41 37.97 -31.60
N LEU A 110 -14.83 37.21 -32.61
CA LEU A 110 -16.11 37.40 -33.28
C LEU A 110 -17.26 37.21 -32.30
N LEU A 111 -17.25 36.13 -31.52
CA LEU A 111 -18.27 35.84 -30.51
C LEU A 111 -18.33 36.93 -29.44
N LYS A 112 -17.17 37.34 -28.91
CA LYS A 112 -17.07 38.46 -27.95
C LYS A 112 -17.63 39.76 -28.55
N THR A 113 -17.24 40.10 -29.78
CA THR A 113 -17.71 41.33 -30.46
C THR A 113 -19.19 41.26 -30.79
N ALA A 114 -19.71 40.10 -31.19
CA ALA A 114 -21.13 39.88 -31.44
C ALA A 114 -21.97 40.10 -30.18
N ARG A 115 -21.44 39.72 -29.00
CA ARG A 115 -22.08 39.99 -27.72
C ARG A 115 -22.05 41.48 -27.37
N GLU A 116 -20.88 42.12 -27.52
CA GLU A 116 -20.70 43.56 -27.27
C GLU A 116 -21.61 44.43 -28.16
N THR A 117 -21.83 44.02 -29.41
CA THR A 117 -22.66 44.75 -30.39
C THR A 117 -24.13 44.29 -30.43
N GLY A 118 -24.52 43.28 -29.63
CA GLY A 118 -25.88 42.73 -29.64
C GLY A 118 -26.26 41.92 -30.90
N ARG A 119 -25.29 41.50 -31.71
CA ARG A 119 -25.47 40.78 -32.98
C ARG A 119 -25.41 39.25 -32.88
N LEU A 120 -25.36 38.69 -31.67
CA LEU A 120 -25.40 37.23 -31.47
C LEU A 120 -26.63 36.54 -32.14
N PRO A 121 -27.86 37.11 -32.11
CA PRO A 121 -29.01 36.53 -32.81
C PRO A 121 -28.83 36.47 -34.34
N GLN A 122 -28.08 37.41 -34.93
CA GLN A 122 -27.77 37.42 -36.36
C GLN A 122 -26.92 36.20 -36.73
N LEU A 123 -25.89 35.89 -35.92
CA LEU A 123 -25.04 34.71 -36.14
C LEU A 123 -25.82 33.41 -35.97
N ARG A 124 -26.68 33.30 -34.96
CA ARG A 124 -27.53 32.12 -34.74
C ARG A 124 -28.51 31.88 -35.89
N ARG A 125 -29.16 32.93 -36.39
CA ARG A 125 -30.07 32.83 -37.53
C ARG A 125 -29.34 32.32 -38.78
N ARG A 126 -28.17 32.90 -39.07
CA ARG A 126 -27.34 32.49 -40.21
C ARG A 126 -26.88 31.03 -40.11
N LEU A 127 -26.58 30.55 -38.90
CA LEU A 127 -26.27 29.13 -38.65
C LEU A 127 -27.47 28.21 -38.88
N ALA A 128 -28.67 28.62 -38.43
CA ALA A 128 -29.90 27.85 -38.60
C ALA A 128 -30.36 27.76 -40.06
N GLU A 129 -30.04 28.75 -40.89
CA GLU A 129 -30.38 28.79 -42.32
C GLU A 129 -29.43 27.93 -43.19
N MET A 130 -28.33 27.41 -42.64
CA MET A 130 -27.41 26.54 -43.37
C MET A 130 -27.95 25.12 -43.54
N GLN A 131 -27.64 24.53 -44.71
CA GLN A 131 -27.85 23.11 -44.95
C GLN A 131 -26.84 22.26 -44.14
N PRO A 132 -27.25 21.06 -43.66
CA PRO A 132 -26.33 20.11 -43.03
C PRO A 132 -25.16 19.77 -43.97
N ALA A 133 -23.92 19.87 -43.47
CA ALA A 133 -22.75 19.52 -44.27
C ALA A 133 -22.69 18.02 -44.61
N GLU A 134 -22.45 17.69 -45.88
CA GLU A 134 -22.36 16.30 -46.37
C GLU A 134 -21.01 15.61 -46.05
N GLY A 135 -19.99 16.36 -45.61
CA GLY A 135 -18.66 15.84 -45.28
C GLY A 135 -18.28 15.99 -43.81
N LEU A 136 -17.57 15.00 -43.24
CA LEU A 136 -17.16 14.98 -41.83
C LEU A 136 -16.42 16.26 -41.38
N PRO A 137 -15.42 16.80 -42.10
CA PRO A 137 -14.74 18.04 -41.68
C PRO A 137 -15.70 19.23 -41.55
N SER A 138 -16.53 19.47 -42.57
CA SER A 138 -17.51 20.55 -42.55
C SER A 138 -18.60 20.33 -41.49
N ARG A 139 -18.96 19.07 -41.21
CA ARG A 139 -19.90 18.74 -40.13
C ARG A 139 -19.31 19.05 -38.75
N LYS A 140 -18.03 18.73 -38.50
CA LYS A 140 -17.34 19.11 -37.25
C LYS A 140 -17.32 20.62 -37.07
N SER A 141 -17.00 21.38 -38.12
CA SER A 141 -16.97 22.84 -38.05
C SER A 141 -18.36 23.44 -37.78
N GLN A 142 -19.42 22.93 -38.41
CA GLN A 142 -20.80 23.34 -38.12
C GLN A 142 -21.19 23.06 -36.66
N LEU A 143 -20.88 21.86 -36.14
CA LEU A 143 -21.17 21.48 -34.76
C LEU A 143 -20.38 22.33 -33.76
N ALA A 144 -19.08 22.53 -33.98
CA ALA A 144 -18.24 23.38 -33.14
C ALA A 144 -18.76 24.83 -33.09
N MET A 145 -19.11 25.42 -34.23
CA MET A 145 -19.68 26.77 -34.26
C MET A 145 -21.05 26.83 -33.57
N SER A 146 -21.88 25.78 -33.71
CA SER A 146 -23.16 25.65 -33.00
C SER A 146 -22.97 25.64 -31.48
N ILE A 147 -22.06 24.81 -30.99
CA ILE A 147 -21.72 24.71 -29.56
C ILE A 147 -21.21 26.06 -29.04
N LEU A 148 -20.24 26.68 -29.73
CA LEU A 148 -19.66 27.96 -29.32
C LEU A 148 -20.70 29.10 -29.26
N LEU A 149 -21.60 29.19 -30.25
CA LEU A 149 -22.69 30.17 -30.24
C LEU A 149 -23.74 29.88 -29.16
N SER A 150 -24.01 28.60 -28.90
CA SER A 150 -24.97 28.16 -27.89
C SER A 150 -24.46 28.41 -26.48
N TRP A 151 -23.13 28.36 -26.25
CA TRP A 151 -22.50 28.81 -25.01
C TRP A 151 -22.69 30.29 -24.73
N GLU A 152 -22.51 31.17 -25.72
CA GLU A 152 -22.75 32.61 -25.54
C GLU A 152 -24.23 32.94 -25.29
N ALA A 153 -25.14 32.01 -25.61
CA ALA A 153 -26.58 32.16 -25.38
C ALA A 153 -27.11 31.32 -24.20
N ASP A 154 -26.24 30.66 -23.44
CA ASP A 154 -26.57 29.73 -22.34
C ASP A 154 -27.64 28.66 -22.68
N ASP A 155 -27.59 28.14 -23.91
CA ASP A 155 -28.50 27.09 -24.41
C ASP A 155 -27.94 25.68 -24.13
N HIS A 156 -28.03 25.26 -22.87
CA HIS A 156 -27.46 24.00 -22.38
C HIS A 156 -27.93 22.76 -23.14
N SER A 157 -29.20 22.72 -23.55
CA SER A 157 -29.76 21.56 -24.26
C SER A 157 -29.15 21.37 -25.66
N THR A 158 -28.90 22.47 -26.36
CA THR A 158 -28.25 22.44 -27.67
C THR A 158 -26.77 22.07 -27.53
N ILE A 159 -26.09 22.60 -26.50
CA ILE A 159 -24.68 22.29 -26.21
C ILE A 159 -24.47 20.79 -26.04
N GLU A 160 -25.19 20.15 -25.12
CA GLU A 160 -24.99 18.72 -24.81
C GLU A 160 -25.30 17.83 -26.04
N ARG A 161 -26.39 18.12 -26.76
CA ARG A 161 -26.75 17.39 -27.99
C ARG A 161 -25.69 17.52 -29.08
N ASP A 162 -25.22 18.72 -29.35
CA ASP A 162 -24.27 18.97 -30.44
C ASP A 162 -22.86 18.50 -30.05
N LEU A 163 -22.52 18.54 -28.76
CA LEU A 163 -21.28 18.00 -28.22
C LEU A 163 -21.21 16.47 -28.37
N GLU A 164 -22.31 15.74 -28.09
CA GLU A 164 -22.40 14.30 -28.32
C GLU A 164 -22.15 13.97 -29.81
N GLN A 165 -22.77 14.72 -30.72
CA GLN A 165 -22.56 14.57 -32.17
C GLN A 165 -21.14 14.92 -32.60
N LEU A 166 -20.55 15.98 -32.02
CA LEU A 166 -19.18 16.37 -32.31
C LEU A 166 -18.21 15.28 -31.87
N PHE A 167 -18.40 14.74 -30.66
CA PHE A 167 -17.54 13.68 -30.13
C PHE A 167 -17.57 12.45 -31.03
N LYS A 168 -18.76 12.02 -31.46
CA LYS A 168 -18.91 10.93 -32.44
C LYS A 168 -18.18 11.23 -33.76
N ALA A 169 -18.36 12.44 -34.30
CA ALA A 169 -17.67 12.83 -35.53
C ALA A 169 -16.15 12.85 -35.38
N VAL A 170 -15.62 13.24 -34.21
CA VAL A 170 -14.17 13.21 -33.91
C VAL A 170 -13.66 11.77 -33.85
N GLN A 171 -14.41 10.84 -33.25
CA GLN A 171 -14.07 9.41 -33.21
C GLN A 171 -13.98 8.79 -34.61
N ASP A 172 -14.88 9.21 -35.51
CA ASP A 172 -14.94 8.72 -36.90
C ASP A 172 -13.91 9.39 -37.82
N THR A 173 -13.28 10.49 -37.39
CA THR A 173 -12.33 11.26 -38.21
C THR A 173 -10.88 10.80 -37.98
N ARG A 174 -10.06 10.89 -39.04
CA ARG A 174 -8.61 10.69 -38.97
C ARG A 174 -7.90 11.98 -39.39
N PRO A 175 -7.40 12.80 -38.45
CA PRO A 175 -6.75 14.05 -38.80
C PRO A 175 -5.40 13.81 -39.47
N ALA A 176 -5.10 14.58 -40.51
CA ALA A 176 -3.82 14.57 -41.23
C ALA A 176 -2.99 15.84 -40.98
N SER A 177 -3.65 16.94 -40.57
CA SER A 177 -3.04 18.23 -40.29
C SER A 177 -3.61 18.88 -39.02
N LEU A 178 -3.01 19.98 -38.58
CA LEU A 178 -3.54 20.78 -37.49
C LEU A 178 -4.89 21.45 -37.87
N GLY A 179 -5.10 21.76 -39.16
CA GLY A 179 -6.36 22.30 -39.68
C GLY A 179 -7.56 21.40 -39.40
N ASP A 180 -7.36 20.09 -39.40
CA ASP A 180 -8.43 19.11 -39.20
C ASP A 180 -8.97 19.08 -37.77
N VAL A 181 -8.21 19.54 -36.78
CA VAL A 181 -8.53 19.36 -35.34
C VAL A 181 -8.97 20.65 -34.64
N TRP A 182 -8.86 21.80 -35.31
CA TRP A 182 -9.26 23.07 -34.70
C TRP A 182 -10.72 23.15 -34.24
N PRO A 183 -11.73 22.58 -34.93
CA PRO A 183 -13.12 22.67 -34.48
C PRO A 183 -13.32 22.15 -33.05
N GLU A 184 -12.89 20.92 -32.76
CA GLU A 184 -12.96 20.34 -31.42
C GLU A 184 -11.99 21.00 -30.43
N THR A 185 -10.84 21.49 -30.90
CA THR A 185 -9.85 22.20 -30.07
C THR A 185 -10.41 23.50 -29.51
N LEU A 186 -11.07 24.32 -30.34
CA LEU A 186 -11.69 25.57 -29.90
C LEU A 186 -12.82 25.32 -28.91
N VAL A 187 -13.61 24.26 -29.10
CA VAL A 187 -14.68 23.85 -28.18
C VAL A 187 -14.10 23.50 -26.80
N VAL A 188 -13.09 22.64 -26.74
CA VAL A 188 -12.45 22.24 -25.48
C VAL A 188 -11.78 23.44 -24.80
N ALA A 189 -11.00 24.23 -25.53
CA ALA A 189 -10.32 25.40 -24.99
C ALA A 189 -11.30 26.41 -24.38
N ARG A 190 -12.41 26.68 -25.08
CA ARG A 190 -13.43 27.62 -24.61
C ARG A 190 -14.06 27.14 -23.31
N CYS A 191 -14.37 25.85 -23.20
CA CYS A 191 -14.89 25.27 -21.95
C CYS A 191 -13.93 25.44 -20.79
N VAL A 192 -12.63 25.20 -21.01
CA VAL A 192 -11.63 25.35 -19.95
C VAL A 192 -11.55 26.79 -19.45
N TYR A 193 -11.54 27.76 -20.37
CA TYR A 193 -11.43 29.18 -20.04
C TYR A 193 -12.66 29.78 -19.37
N ASP A 194 -13.86 29.27 -19.67
CA ASP A 194 -15.12 29.73 -19.08
C ASP A 194 -15.53 28.91 -17.84
N ASP A 195 -14.62 28.06 -17.33
CA ASP A 195 -14.80 27.22 -16.14
C ASP A 195 -16.07 26.34 -16.16
N ARG A 196 -16.45 25.83 -17.34
CA ARG A 196 -17.63 24.95 -17.48
C ARG A 196 -17.26 23.48 -17.29
N HIS A 197 -18.26 22.65 -16.96
CA HIS A 197 -18.08 21.23 -16.67
C HIS A 197 -19.10 20.38 -17.44
N SER A 198 -18.62 19.37 -18.18
CA SER A 198 -19.46 18.34 -18.81
C SER A 198 -18.65 17.03 -18.91
N PRO A 199 -19.21 15.87 -18.51
CA PRO A 199 -18.53 14.58 -18.67
C PRO A 199 -18.13 14.29 -20.12
N LEU A 200 -18.95 14.68 -21.09
CA LEU A 200 -18.65 14.52 -22.51
C LEU A 200 -17.41 15.32 -22.96
N LEU A 201 -17.12 16.46 -22.31
CA LEU A 201 -15.91 17.24 -22.61
C LEU A 201 -14.65 16.57 -22.06
N VAL A 202 -14.75 15.90 -20.90
CA VAL A 202 -13.65 15.07 -20.37
C VAL A 202 -13.35 13.93 -21.33
N GLU A 203 -14.40 13.25 -21.83
CA GLU A 203 -14.25 12.16 -22.80
C GLU A 203 -13.67 12.65 -24.14
N LEU A 204 -14.15 13.80 -24.65
CA LEU A 204 -13.63 14.41 -25.88
C LEU A 204 -12.16 14.79 -25.74
N ALA A 205 -11.78 15.52 -24.70
CA ALA A 205 -10.40 15.93 -24.46
C ALA A 205 -9.48 14.71 -24.23
N GLY A 206 -9.95 13.72 -23.47
CA GLY A 206 -9.26 12.44 -23.27
C GLY A 206 -9.06 11.67 -24.58
N HIS A 207 -10.06 11.65 -25.47
CA HIS A 207 -9.94 11.02 -26.79
C HIS A 207 -8.94 11.76 -27.69
N MET A 208 -8.99 13.10 -27.72
CA MET A 208 -8.02 13.92 -28.45
C MET A 208 -6.59 13.67 -27.96
N MET A 209 -6.41 13.52 -26.65
CA MET A 209 -5.14 13.12 -26.04
C MET A 209 -4.74 11.67 -26.38
N LEU A 210 -5.66 10.71 -26.47
CA LEU A 210 -5.33 9.33 -26.82
C LEU A 210 -4.98 9.16 -28.31
N GLN A 211 -5.54 9.97 -29.21
CA GLN A 211 -5.16 9.96 -30.62
C GLN A 211 -3.65 10.26 -30.82
N TRP A 212 -3.05 11.04 -29.92
CA TRP A 212 -1.60 11.28 -29.88
C TRP A 212 -0.80 9.99 -29.66
N ALA A 213 -1.18 9.17 -28.67
CA ALA A 213 -0.44 7.97 -28.28
C ALA A 213 -0.36 6.92 -29.39
N GLN A 214 -1.38 6.84 -30.25
CA GLN A 214 -1.51 5.76 -31.22
C GLN A 214 -0.94 6.07 -32.60
N ARG A 215 -0.77 7.36 -32.98
CA ARG A 215 -0.62 7.73 -34.41
C ARG A 215 0.60 8.54 -34.79
N ASN A 216 1.36 9.12 -33.86
CA ASN A 216 2.62 9.86 -34.11
C ASN A 216 2.58 11.04 -35.13
N ILE A 217 1.49 11.24 -35.89
CA ILE A 217 1.34 12.26 -36.96
C ILE A 217 1.31 13.67 -36.37
N LEU A 218 0.65 13.88 -35.23
CA LEU A 218 0.54 15.19 -34.59
C LEU A 218 1.69 15.50 -33.61
N ASN A 219 2.67 14.60 -33.44
CA ASN A 219 3.84 14.85 -32.59
C ASN A 219 4.73 15.98 -33.12
N GLN A 220 4.59 16.34 -34.40
CA GLN A 220 5.23 17.52 -34.99
C GLN A 220 4.61 18.85 -34.47
N PHE A 221 3.40 18.82 -33.88
CA PHE A 221 2.69 19.99 -33.35
C PHE A 221 2.66 19.99 -31.81
N ARG A 222 3.84 20.06 -31.19
CA ARG A 222 4.03 19.93 -29.73
C ARG A 222 3.16 20.88 -28.88
N PRO A 223 3.00 22.18 -29.22
CA PRO A 223 2.16 23.10 -28.43
C PRO A 223 0.73 22.59 -28.29
N TRP A 224 0.11 22.21 -29.41
CA TRP A 224 -1.25 21.67 -29.43
C TRP A 224 -1.38 20.42 -28.56
N THR A 225 -0.44 19.46 -28.68
CA THR A 225 -0.49 18.23 -27.88
C THR A 225 -0.36 18.49 -26.38
N ASN A 226 0.46 19.47 -25.97
CA ASN A 226 0.62 19.81 -24.55
C ASN A 226 -0.64 20.50 -24.02
N HIS A 227 -1.25 21.41 -24.80
CA HIS A 227 -2.50 22.08 -24.42
C HIS A 227 -3.66 21.11 -24.26
N VAL A 228 -3.85 20.18 -25.21
CA VAL A 228 -4.90 19.17 -25.10
C VAL A 228 -4.70 18.29 -23.86
N ALA A 229 -3.46 17.89 -23.56
CA ALA A 229 -3.16 17.13 -22.34
C ALA A 229 -3.45 17.96 -21.08
N ALA A 230 -3.03 19.23 -21.02
CA ALA A 230 -3.32 20.12 -19.91
C ALA A 230 -4.84 20.32 -19.70
N TRP A 231 -5.59 20.57 -20.77
CA TRP A 231 -7.05 20.73 -20.71
C TRP A 231 -7.76 19.45 -20.29
N ALA A 232 -7.33 18.28 -20.76
CA ALA A 232 -7.88 17.00 -20.31
C ALA A 232 -7.69 16.82 -18.80
N GLY A 233 -6.53 17.20 -18.26
CA GLY A 233 -6.24 17.12 -16.83
C GLY A 233 -7.07 18.09 -16.00
N ILE A 234 -7.16 19.35 -16.44
CA ILE A 234 -7.99 20.39 -15.80
C ILE A 234 -9.47 19.99 -15.78
N LEU A 235 -10.01 19.51 -16.90
CA LEU A 235 -11.41 19.08 -16.99
C LEU A 235 -11.68 17.86 -16.10
N THR A 236 -10.78 16.87 -16.11
CA THR A 236 -10.89 15.69 -15.24
C THR A 236 -10.90 16.11 -13.77
N ASP A 237 -9.99 16.99 -13.38
CA ASP A 237 -9.88 17.51 -12.02
C ASP A 237 -11.17 18.22 -11.57
N ARG A 238 -11.70 19.13 -12.39
CA ARG A 238 -12.96 19.84 -12.11
C ARG A 238 -14.16 18.92 -11.93
N THR A 239 -14.24 17.83 -12.70
CA THR A 239 -15.34 16.86 -12.59
C THR A 239 -15.20 15.88 -11.43
N THR A 240 -13.99 15.71 -10.89
CA THR A 240 -13.68 14.73 -9.83
C THR A 240 -13.40 15.37 -8.47
N ALA A 241 -13.34 16.70 -8.40
CA ALA A 241 -13.17 17.44 -7.16
C ALA A 241 -14.38 17.23 -6.24
N ASP A 242 -14.17 16.50 -5.13
CA ASP A 242 -15.13 16.41 -4.03
C ASP A 242 -15.27 17.80 -3.36
N THR A 243 -16.49 18.15 -2.95
CA THR A 243 -16.91 19.46 -2.43
C THR A 243 -16.37 19.83 -1.03
N THR A 244 -15.24 19.26 -0.60
CA THR A 244 -14.63 19.54 0.72
C THR A 244 -13.59 20.65 0.65
N SER A 245 -14.00 21.88 0.33
CA SER A 245 -13.08 22.99 -0.01
C SER A 245 -12.45 23.75 1.17
N ASP A 246 -12.97 23.65 2.40
CA ASP A 246 -12.51 24.52 3.50
C ASP A 246 -11.25 24.01 4.24
N GLY A 247 -10.93 22.72 4.14
CA GLY A 247 -9.74 22.12 4.77
C GLY A 247 -8.45 22.21 3.95
N ASP A 248 -8.58 22.41 2.63
CA ASP A 248 -7.45 22.28 1.70
C ASP A 248 -6.60 23.55 1.58
N ALA A 249 -7.17 24.75 1.78
CA ALA A 249 -6.39 26.00 1.67
C ALA A 249 -5.29 26.12 2.74
N SER A 250 -5.59 25.72 3.99
CA SER A 250 -4.58 25.68 5.05
C SER A 250 -3.53 24.61 4.83
N ALA A 251 -3.92 23.45 4.27
CA ALA A 251 -2.99 22.38 3.93
C ALA A 251 -2.07 22.80 2.78
N GLU A 252 -2.61 23.43 1.73
CA GLU A 252 -1.85 23.96 0.61
C GLU A 252 -0.83 25.00 1.07
N ALA A 253 -1.22 25.95 1.93
CA ALA A 253 -0.31 26.95 2.48
C ALA A 253 0.87 26.31 3.24
N GLU A 254 0.61 25.29 4.05
CA GLU A 254 1.66 24.57 4.78
C GLU A 254 2.52 23.70 3.84
N ILE A 255 1.94 23.09 2.81
CA ILE A 255 2.72 22.38 1.77
C ILE A 255 3.65 23.36 1.06
N ARG A 256 3.15 24.54 0.66
CA ARG A 256 3.93 25.59 -0.03
C ARG A 256 5.05 26.17 0.82
N ARG A 257 5.03 26.00 2.14
CA ARG A 257 6.13 26.37 3.05
C ARG A 257 7.37 25.50 2.86
N TYR A 258 7.19 24.24 2.47
CA TYR A 258 8.29 23.28 2.28
C TYR A 258 8.50 22.89 0.82
N TRP A 259 7.48 23.01 -0.02
CA TRP A 259 7.52 22.59 -1.42
C TRP A 259 7.27 23.76 -2.37
N VAL A 260 7.91 23.75 -3.54
CA VAL A 260 7.78 24.79 -4.56
C VAL A 260 7.61 24.16 -5.95
N PRO A 261 6.54 24.50 -6.69
CA PRO A 261 6.35 24.02 -8.04
C PRO A 261 7.27 24.80 -9.00
N VAL A 262 7.90 24.10 -9.95
CA VAL A 262 8.88 24.65 -10.88
C VAL A 262 8.71 23.98 -12.24
N SER A 263 8.59 24.79 -13.28
CA SER A 263 8.62 24.33 -14.67
C SER A 263 9.99 24.57 -15.30
N ARG A 264 10.47 23.58 -16.04
CA ARG A 264 11.59 23.76 -16.96
C ARG A 264 11.10 24.51 -18.20
N LYS A 265 11.30 25.82 -18.23
CA LYS A 265 10.92 26.67 -19.36
C LYS A 265 12.15 26.92 -20.24
N ARG A 266 11.99 26.74 -21.55
CA ARG A 266 13.04 26.90 -22.57
C ARG A 266 12.60 27.93 -23.59
N ALA A 267 13.55 28.45 -24.38
CA ALA A 267 13.25 29.38 -25.47
C ALA A 267 12.16 28.84 -26.41
N SER A 268 12.23 27.55 -26.78
CA SER A 268 11.23 26.96 -27.68
C SER A 268 9.87 26.74 -27.02
N SER A 269 9.83 26.29 -25.76
CA SER A 269 8.57 25.98 -25.07
C SER A 269 7.80 27.26 -24.75
N ARG A 270 8.51 28.35 -24.44
CA ARG A 270 7.94 29.68 -24.26
C ARG A 270 7.49 30.31 -25.57
N GLY A 271 8.39 30.43 -26.54
CA GLY A 271 8.08 31.07 -27.82
C GLY A 271 6.95 30.41 -28.59
N LEU A 272 6.85 29.06 -28.53
CA LEU A 272 5.77 28.30 -29.15
C LEU A 272 4.47 28.25 -28.32
N GLY A 273 4.43 28.86 -27.14
CA GLY A 273 3.22 29.01 -26.34
C GLY A 273 2.73 27.74 -25.63
N PHE A 274 3.61 26.97 -24.98
CA PHE A 274 3.20 25.81 -24.17
C PHE A 274 2.32 26.24 -22.97
N PRO A 275 1.43 25.38 -22.47
CA PRO A 275 0.56 25.72 -21.34
C PRO A 275 1.35 26.05 -20.07
N GLN A 276 0.73 26.80 -19.16
CA GLN A 276 1.25 26.96 -17.81
C GLN A 276 1.06 25.65 -17.00
N MET A 277 1.99 25.40 -16.09
CA MET A 277 1.93 24.26 -15.17
C MET A 277 0.95 24.55 -14.03
N GLU A 278 0.20 23.53 -13.62
CA GLU A 278 -0.70 23.59 -12.47
C GLU A 278 -0.59 22.32 -11.62
N TRP A 279 -0.22 22.52 -10.34
CA TRP A 279 -0.21 21.49 -9.31
C TRP A 279 -1.38 21.69 -8.34
N ARG A 280 -2.15 20.62 -8.10
CA ARG A 280 -3.10 20.53 -7.00
C ARG A 280 -2.38 19.97 -5.78
N LEU A 281 -2.37 20.76 -4.71
CA LEU A 281 -1.70 20.44 -3.45
C LEU A 281 -2.76 20.29 -2.36
N SER A 282 -2.96 19.09 -1.86
CA SER A 282 -3.94 18.79 -0.82
C SER A 282 -3.34 17.89 0.25
N LYS A 283 -4.01 17.78 1.40
CA LYS A 283 -3.48 16.99 2.51
C LYS A 283 -3.24 15.53 2.06
N GLY A 284 -2.01 15.06 2.23
CA GLY A 284 -1.59 13.70 1.85
C GLY A 284 -1.51 13.40 0.35
N THR A 285 -1.85 14.34 -0.54
CA THR A 285 -1.86 14.10 -2.01
C THR A 285 -1.35 15.31 -2.79
N VAL A 286 -0.54 15.08 -3.81
CA VAL A 286 -0.16 16.10 -4.80
C VAL A 286 -0.36 15.57 -6.22
N LYS A 287 -0.88 16.40 -7.11
CA LYS A 287 -1.20 16.02 -8.50
C LYS A 287 -0.84 17.14 -9.45
N CYS A 288 -0.07 16.82 -10.49
CA CYS A 288 0.15 17.73 -11.62
C CYS A 288 -1.04 17.58 -12.58
N ILE A 289 -1.88 18.60 -12.71
CA ILE A 289 -3.09 18.55 -13.56
C ILE A 289 -2.87 19.20 -14.94
N ALA A 290 -1.92 20.11 -15.04
CA ALA A 290 -1.44 20.68 -16.29
C ALA A 290 0.08 20.81 -16.22
N GLY A 291 0.79 20.46 -17.29
CA GLY A 291 2.24 20.55 -17.34
C GLY A 291 2.74 21.36 -18.53
N HIS A 292 3.83 22.10 -18.33
CA HIS A 292 4.48 22.91 -19.36
C HIS A 292 5.43 22.06 -20.22
N ASP A 293 6.44 21.46 -19.59
CA ASP A 293 7.48 20.65 -20.25
C ASP A 293 7.98 19.54 -19.33
N ASP A 294 9.04 19.78 -18.55
CA ASP A 294 9.34 18.98 -17.36
C ASP A 294 9.03 19.83 -16.14
N ASP A 295 8.09 19.34 -15.34
CA ASP A 295 7.54 20.07 -14.22
C ASP A 295 7.86 19.32 -12.93
N PHE A 296 8.21 20.09 -11.90
CA PHE A 296 8.75 19.56 -10.66
C PHE A 296 8.06 20.20 -9.47
N LEU A 297 7.87 19.42 -8.42
CA LEU A 297 7.55 19.93 -7.09
C LEU A 297 8.77 19.69 -6.21
N TYR A 298 9.61 20.73 -6.06
CA TYR A 298 10.87 20.65 -5.31
C TYR A 298 10.63 20.82 -3.81
N LEU A 299 11.38 20.06 -3.00
CA LEU A 299 11.61 20.43 -1.60
C LEU A 299 12.47 21.71 -1.58
N ARG A 300 12.03 22.74 -0.85
CA ARG A 300 12.72 24.03 -0.74
C ARG A 300 14.06 23.94 -0.01
N SER A 301 14.20 22.98 0.89
CA SER A 301 15.44 22.76 1.63
C SER A 301 16.33 21.77 0.89
N PRO A 302 17.65 21.99 0.84
CA PRO A 302 18.60 21.01 0.33
C PRO A 302 18.58 19.76 1.23
N LEU A 303 18.90 18.61 0.63
CA LEU A 303 18.95 17.33 1.31
C LEU A 303 20.01 17.36 2.44
N PRO A 304 19.60 17.21 3.71
CA PRO A 304 20.54 16.97 4.81
C PRO A 304 21.15 15.57 4.67
N GLY A 305 22.19 15.28 5.46
CA GLY A 305 23.02 14.06 5.47
C GLY A 305 22.40 12.80 4.85
N ASP A 306 21.99 11.84 5.67
CA ASP A 306 21.27 10.66 5.19
C ASP A 306 19.78 10.98 5.12
N THR A 307 19.14 10.62 4.00
CA THR A 307 17.72 10.91 3.74
C THR A 307 17.01 9.68 3.18
N ASP A 308 15.82 9.36 3.69
CA ASP A 308 14.87 8.42 3.10
C ASP A 308 13.61 9.16 2.67
N VAL A 309 13.19 8.94 1.42
CA VAL A 309 11.87 9.34 0.92
C VAL A 309 11.05 8.08 0.63
N GLN A 310 9.79 8.08 1.05
CA GLN A 310 8.82 7.06 0.72
C GLN A 310 7.51 7.71 0.25
N CYS A 311 6.87 7.13 -0.76
CA CYS A 311 5.55 7.57 -1.22
C CYS A 311 4.83 6.48 -2.03
N LEU A 312 3.55 6.73 -2.32
CA LEU A 312 2.79 6.05 -3.35
C LEU A 312 2.79 6.90 -4.62
N MET A 313 3.35 6.36 -5.70
CA MET A 313 3.32 6.98 -7.03
C MET A 313 2.17 6.39 -7.83
N GLN A 314 1.45 7.21 -8.59
CA GLN A 314 0.48 6.70 -9.54
C GLN A 314 1.18 5.81 -10.57
N ALA A 315 0.63 4.61 -10.78
CA ALA A 315 1.22 3.64 -11.69
C ALA A 315 1.36 4.21 -13.11
N PRO A 316 2.45 3.86 -13.81
CA PRO A 316 2.78 4.44 -15.09
C PRO A 316 1.75 4.06 -16.16
N GLY A 317 1.21 5.08 -16.82
CA GLY A 317 0.72 4.96 -18.19
C GLY A 317 1.90 4.96 -19.16
N ILE A 318 1.79 5.62 -20.31
CA ILE A 318 2.86 5.65 -21.32
C ILE A 318 4.17 6.26 -20.78
N ALA A 319 4.11 7.20 -19.83
CA ALA A 319 5.22 7.54 -18.94
C ALA A 319 4.73 7.67 -17.48
N GLY A 320 5.65 7.49 -16.54
CA GLY A 320 5.36 7.37 -15.12
C GLY A 320 5.49 8.66 -14.31
N SER A 321 4.89 8.65 -13.13
CA SER A 321 5.23 9.57 -12.03
C SER A 321 6.64 9.19 -11.55
N LEU A 322 7.58 10.15 -11.49
CA LEU A 322 8.97 9.89 -11.11
C LEU A 322 9.39 10.78 -9.95
N PHE A 323 10.33 10.31 -9.14
CA PHE A 323 10.93 11.08 -8.05
C PHE A 323 12.41 11.31 -8.32
N LEU A 324 12.83 12.58 -8.25
CA LEU A 324 14.20 13.05 -8.33
C LEU A 324 14.82 13.10 -6.93
N MET A 325 15.94 12.41 -6.73
CA MET A 325 16.79 12.56 -5.55
C MET A 325 18.23 12.67 -6.02
N GLY A 326 18.93 13.71 -5.58
CA GLY A 326 20.36 13.87 -5.82
C GLY A 326 20.78 14.03 -7.28
N GLY A 327 19.92 14.63 -8.11
CA GLY A 327 20.20 14.92 -9.52
C GLY A 327 19.70 13.87 -10.52
N GLU A 328 19.18 12.74 -10.04
CA GLU A 328 18.59 11.70 -10.89
C GLU A 328 17.15 11.38 -10.45
N TYR A 329 16.23 11.30 -11.41
CA TYR A 329 14.90 10.74 -11.16
C TYR A 329 14.81 9.28 -11.58
N VAL A 330 14.04 8.50 -10.83
CA VAL A 330 13.88 7.04 -11.05
C VAL A 330 12.43 6.63 -10.90
N GLY A 331 12.00 5.68 -11.74
CA GLY A 331 10.73 5.00 -11.67
C GLY A 331 10.73 3.75 -12.55
N VAL A 332 9.56 3.39 -13.09
CA VAL A 332 9.40 2.19 -13.90
C VAL A 332 8.45 2.44 -15.06
N ARG A 333 8.72 1.80 -16.20
CA ARG A 333 7.86 1.89 -17.38
C ARG A 333 6.63 1.00 -17.23
N TYR A 334 5.52 1.32 -17.93
CA TYR A 334 4.25 0.57 -17.90
C TYR A 334 4.34 -0.95 -18.14
N ASN A 335 5.38 -1.43 -18.82
CA ASN A 335 5.58 -2.85 -19.08
C ASN A 335 6.14 -3.62 -17.86
N GLY A 336 6.64 -2.92 -16.84
CA GLY A 336 7.28 -3.52 -15.66
C GLY A 336 8.57 -4.30 -15.95
N ARG A 337 9.21 -4.05 -17.10
CA ARG A 337 10.45 -4.71 -17.55
C ARG A 337 11.62 -3.76 -17.73
N GLU A 338 11.40 -2.47 -17.51
CA GLU A 338 12.41 -1.45 -17.71
C GLU A 338 12.34 -0.43 -16.57
N VAL A 339 13.48 -0.14 -15.95
CA VAL A 339 13.64 1.01 -15.06
C VAL A 339 13.69 2.26 -15.92
N GLU A 340 12.83 3.23 -15.60
CA GLU A 340 12.86 4.55 -16.21
C GLU A 340 13.71 5.47 -15.32
N TYR A 341 14.70 6.16 -15.89
CA TYR A 341 15.53 7.09 -15.13
C TYR A 341 16.03 8.24 -15.99
N GLY A 342 16.45 9.34 -15.38
CA GLY A 342 17.00 10.47 -16.12
C GLY A 342 17.38 11.62 -15.20
N THR A 343 17.76 12.74 -15.80
CA THR A 343 18.21 13.95 -15.09
C THR A 343 17.31 15.11 -15.46
N ILE A 344 17.42 16.24 -14.77
CA ILE A 344 16.69 17.46 -15.13
C ILE A 344 16.98 17.96 -16.56
N ARG A 345 18.11 17.57 -17.17
CA ARG A 345 18.49 17.92 -18.54
C ARG A 345 18.04 16.89 -19.56
N SER A 346 18.30 15.62 -19.28
CA SER A 346 18.07 14.52 -20.23
C SER A 346 16.65 13.97 -20.06
N GLY A 347 15.97 13.67 -21.17
CA GLY A 347 14.75 12.88 -21.12
C GLY A 347 14.99 11.49 -20.53
N SER A 348 13.90 10.76 -20.30
CA SER A 348 13.92 9.42 -19.74
C SER A 348 14.76 8.44 -20.57
N GLN A 349 15.64 7.74 -19.88
CA GLN A 349 16.41 6.59 -20.34
C GLN A 349 15.82 5.31 -19.72
N TYR A 350 16.12 4.17 -20.35
CA TYR A 350 15.56 2.88 -19.98
C TYR A 350 16.67 1.86 -19.78
N ALA A 351 16.62 1.14 -18.66
CA ALA A 351 17.50 0.00 -18.39
C ALA A 351 16.66 -1.27 -18.20
N PRO A 352 17.10 -2.43 -18.70
CA PRO A 352 16.40 -3.69 -18.50
C PRO A 352 16.21 -4.02 -17.01
N LEU A 353 15.05 -4.55 -16.67
CA LEU A 353 14.66 -5.00 -15.33
C LEU A 353 14.01 -6.38 -15.43
N GLU A 354 14.30 -7.26 -14.45
CA GLU A 354 13.52 -8.48 -14.30
C GLU A 354 12.05 -8.12 -14.07
N GLN A 355 11.13 -8.85 -14.73
CA GLN A 355 9.71 -8.57 -14.70
C GLN A 355 9.21 -8.32 -13.26
N LEU A 356 8.67 -7.13 -13.03
CA LEU A 356 7.92 -6.81 -11.82
C LEU A 356 6.53 -7.43 -11.89
N SER A 357 5.93 -7.62 -10.72
CA SER A 357 4.51 -7.93 -10.59
C SER A 357 3.66 -6.86 -11.29
N PRO A 358 2.53 -7.25 -11.92
CA PRO A 358 1.65 -6.30 -12.59
C PRO A 358 1.21 -5.18 -11.65
N PHE A 359 1.31 -3.94 -12.15
CA PHE A 359 0.95 -2.75 -11.38
C PHE A 359 -0.55 -2.70 -11.10
N GLU A 360 -0.88 -2.16 -9.92
CA GLU A 360 -2.23 -1.69 -9.61
C GLU A 360 -2.30 -0.18 -9.88
N GLN A 361 -3.23 0.55 -9.27
CA GLN A 361 -3.32 2.00 -9.46
C GLN A 361 -2.13 2.75 -8.85
N TRP A 362 -1.55 2.22 -7.77
CA TRP A 362 -0.46 2.84 -7.01
C TRP A 362 0.74 1.91 -6.93
N ILE A 363 1.93 2.49 -6.96
CA ILE A 363 3.22 1.82 -6.80
C ILE A 363 3.91 2.39 -5.57
N ARG A 364 4.45 1.50 -4.73
CA ARG A 364 5.29 1.91 -3.60
C ARG A 364 6.66 2.31 -4.11
N TYR A 365 7.06 3.55 -3.87
CA TYR A 365 8.38 4.06 -4.18
C TYR A 365 9.11 4.39 -2.88
N ARG A 366 10.39 4.01 -2.84
CA ARG A 366 11.32 4.46 -1.81
C ARG A 366 12.64 4.82 -2.47
N SER A 367 13.25 5.92 -2.06
CA SER A 367 14.65 6.21 -2.39
C SER A 367 15.38 6.62 -1.13
N ARG A 368 16.61 6.12 -0.99
CA ARG A 368 17.44 6.39 0.18
C ARG A 368 18.79 6.90 -0.25
N ARG A 369 19.23 7.96 0.39
CA ARG A 369 20.58 8.51 0.31
C ARG A 369 21.34 8.12 1.57
N ARG A 370 22.51 7.52 1.39
CA ARG A 370 23.51 7.28 2.42
C ARG A 370 24.83 7.85 1.93
N SER A 371 25.34 8.89 2.60
CA SER A 371 26.44 9.71 2.04
C SER A 371 26.11 10.18 0.62
N ASP A 372 26.91 9.83 -0.39
CA ASP A 372 26.63 10.15 -1.80
C ASP A 372 26.01 8.99 -2.60
N THR A 373 25.69 7.86 -1.97
CA THR A 373 25.04 6.74 -2.66
C THR A 373 23.53 6.82 -2.51
N ILE A 374 22.82 6.73 -3.64
CA ILE A 374 21.36 6.70 -3.71
C ILE A 374 20.92 5.32 -4.16
N GLN A 375 19.97 4.72 -3.44
CA GLN A 375 19.34 3.47 -3.85
C GLN A 375 17.82 3.63 -3.92
N SER A 376 17.26 3.33 -5.09
CA SER A 376 15.83 3.46 -5.38
C SER A 376 15.17 2.08 -5.47
N PHE A 377 13.96 2.00 -4.93
CA PHE A 377 13.16 0.78 -4.77
C PHE A 377 11.76 0.98 -5.37
N ILE A 378 11.26 -0.06 -6.04
CA ILE A 378 9.90 -0.13 -6.57
C ILE A 378 9.24 -1.36 -5.97
N ASN A 379 8.12 -1.18 -5.28
CA ASN A 379 7.42 -2.22 -4.53
C ASN A 379 8.37 -2.99 -3.59
N GLY A 380 9.33 -2.31 -2.98
CA GLY A 380 10.34 -2.92 -2.11
C GLY A 380 11.51 -3.62 -2.82
N ARG A 381 11.46 -3.82 -4.16
CA ARG A 381 12.60 -4.36 -4.92
C ARG A 381 13.61 -3.24 -5.21
N PRO A 382 14.91 -3.40 -4.91
CA PRO A 382 15.92 -2.45 -5.37
C PRO A 382 16.03 -2.49 -6.89
N VAL A 383 15.91 -1.33 -7.54
CA VAL A 383 15.91 -1.24 -9.02
C VAL A 383 17.06 -0.43 -9.58
N ARG A 384 17.62 0.50 -8.80
CA ARG A 384 18.70 1.38 -9.28
C ARG A 384 19.56 1.88 -8.12
N THR A 385 20.87 1.94 -8.37
CA THR A 385 21.84 2.62 -7.51
C THR A 385 22.55 3.69 -8.32
N SER A 386 22.68 4.90 -7.79
CA SER A 386 23.36 6.02 -8.42
C SER A 386 24.10 6.87 -7.39
N THR A 387 24.88 7.85 -7.87
CA THR A 387 25.64 8.77 -7.01
C THR A 387 24.96 10.12 -7.01
N ALA A 388 24.79 10.72 -5.83
CA ALA A 388 24.27 12.07 -5.68
C ALA A 388 25.21 13.07 -6.36
N THR A 389 24.67 13.87 -7.28
CA THR A 389 25.42 14.92 -8.01
C THR A 389 24.87 16.32 -7.76
N ASP A 390 23.79 16.41 -7.00
CA ASP A 390 23.03 17.62 -6.74
C ASP A 390 22.35 17.48 -5.35
N PRO A 391 22.11 18.55 -4.58
CA PRO A 391 21.56 18.45 -3.24
C PRO A 391 20.02 18.47 -3.16
N TRP A 392 19.27 18.35 -4.26
CA TRP A 392 17.82 18.55 -4.26
C TRP A 392 16.98 17.26 -4.36
N LEU A 393 15.71 17.40 -3.95
CA LEU A 393 14.65 16.40 -4.02
C LEU A 393 13.43 17.02 -4.72
N ALA A 394 12.81 16.27 -5.63
CA ALA A 394 11.57 16.71 -6.28
C ALA A 394 10.68 15.57 -6.76
N ALA A 395 9.37 15.78 -6.75
CA ALA A 395 8.45 14.98 -7.56
C ALA A 395 8.44 15.52 -8.99
N ARG A 396 8.51 14.67 -10.02
CA ARG A 396 8.50 15.08 -11.44
C ARG A 396 7.18 14.68 -12.10
N SER A 397 6.66 15.59 -12.93
CA SER A 397 5.68 15.29 -13.97
C SER A 397 6.20 15.71 -15.34
N TRP A 398 5.78 15.00 -16.38
CA TRP A 398 6.02 15.39 -17.76
C TRP A 398 4.81 16.15 -18.31
N SER A 399 5.01 17.06 -19.26
CA SER A 399 3.98 17.99 -19.76
C SER A 399 2.69 17.34 -20.23
N ARG A 400 2.79 16.10 -20.72
CA ARG A 400 1.67 15.33 -21.29
C ARG A 400 1.16 14.24 -20.36
N HIS A 401 1.59 14.23 -19.10
CA HIS A 401 1.14 13.29 -18.08
C HIS A 401 0.65 14.02 -16.84
N HIS A 402 -0.38 13.44 -16.21
CA HIS A 402 -0.91 13.93 -14.95
C HIS A 402 -0.38 13.06 -13.83
N SER A 403 0.84 13.36 -13.35
CA SER A 403 1.46 12.59 -12.28
C SER A 403 0.74 12.86 -10.95
N ALA A 404 0.56 11.82 -10.14
CA ALA A 404 0.00 11.94 -8.81
C ALA A 404 0.83 11.15 -7.79
N PHE A 405 0.94 11.72 -6.61
CA PHE A 405 1.69 11.17 -5.50
C PHE A 405 0.85 11.26 -4.23
N ARG A 406 0.95 10.24 -3.40
CA ARG A 406 0.30 10.17 -2.08
C ARG A 406 1.30 9.79 -1.02
N ASP A 407 1.03 10.24 0.21
CA ASP A 407 1.75 9.79 1.40
C ASP A 407 3.27 10.01 1.27
N ILE A 408 3.68 11.22 0.85
CA ILE A 408 5.10 11.57 0.73
C ILE A 408 5.64 11.79 2.13
N ARG A 409 6.60 10.95 2.53
CA ARG A 409 7.25 10.96 3.83
C ARG A 409 8.74 11.13 3.68
N LEU A 410 9.31 12.06 4.45
CA LEU A 410 10.73 12.34 4.49
C LEU A 410 11.27 12.05 5.88
N GLN A 411 12.31 11.23 5.95
CA GLN A 411 13.07 11.01 7.17
C GLN A 411 14.52 11.34 6.91
N THR A 412 15.10 12.18 7.76
CA THR A 412 16.41 12.77 7.54
C THR A 412 17.27 12.73 8.78
N THR A 413 18.58 12.68 8.60
CA THR A 413 19.55 12.88 9.68
C THR A 413 20.55 13.97 9.32
N GLY A 414 21.08 14.65 10.33
CA GLY A 414 22.02 15.75 10.16
C GLY A 414 21.34 17.10 9.88
N GLU A 415 22.16 18.14 9.78
CA GLU A 415 21.71 19.51 9.61
C GLU A 415 21.49 19.85 8.13
N ILE A 416 20.46 20.67 7.86
CA ILE A 416 20.22 21.21 6.52
C ILE A 416 21.29 22.28 6.24
N PRO A 417 22.08 22.15 5.15
CA PRO A 417 23.15 23.10 4.89
C PRO A 417 22.59 24.51 4.66
N ALA A 418 23.27 25.50 5.24
CA ALA A 418 22.94 26.92 5.05
C ALA A 418 23.28 27.41 3.64
N THR A 419 24.28 26.79 3.02
CA THR A 419 24.82 27.14 1.71
C THR A 419 25.08 25.87 0.90
N VAL A 420 24.79 25.90 -0.39
CA VAL A 420 25.09 24.81 -1.34
C VAL A 420 25.99 25.31 -2.48
N SER A 421 26.93 24.49 -2.93
CA SER A 421 27.73 24.79 -4.12
C SER A 421 26.97 24.39 -5.38
N LEU A 422 26.87 25.30 -6.34
CA LEU A 422 26.24 25.06 -7.65
C LEU A 422 27.25 24.66 -8.74
N SER A 423 28.54 24.64 -8.41
CA SER A 423 29.66 24.42 -9.36
C SER A 423 30.52 23.20 -9.00
N SER A 424 30.04 22.33 -8.11
CA SER A 424 30.75 21.13 -7.64
C SER A 424 30.76 19.98 -8.65
N SER A 425 29.70 19.85 -9.44
CA SER A 425 29.48 18.74 -10.38
C SER A 425 30.14 19.02 -11.73
N SER A 426 31.07 18.16 -12.16
CA SER A 426 31.74 18.29 -13.46
C SER A 426 30.83 18.05 -14.65
N VAL A 427 29.69 17.40 -14.42
CA VAL A 427 28.64 17.24 -15.43
C VAL A 427 27.63 18.37 -15.38
N LEU A 428 27.76 19.37 -14.49
CA LEU A 428 26.81 20.47 -14.33
C LEU A 428 25.36 20.00 -14.14
N SER A 429 25.16 18.96 -13.32
CA SER A 429 23.88 18.25 -13.14
C SER A 429 22.68 19.14 -12.84
N GLY A 430 22.87 20.26 -12.13
CA GLY A 430 21.82 21.25 -11.80
C GLY A 430 21.57 22.33 -12.87
N TRP A 431 22.34 22.36 -13.96
CA TRP A 431 22.27 23.44 -14.96
C TRP A 431 21.60 22.96 -16.25
N VAL A 432 20.74 23.80 -16.82
CA VAL A 432 19.97 23.55 -18.04
C VAL A 432 20.19 24.69 -19.04
N PRO A 433 20.51 24.39 -20.32
CA PRO A 433 20.66 25.42 -21.35
C PRO A 433 19.30 25.98 -21.77
N TYR A 434 19.15 27.30 -21.80
CA TYR A 434 17.88 27.96 -22.16
C TYR A 434 17.50 27.73 -23.64
N TYR A 435 18.49 27.77 -24.53
CA TYR A 435 18.32 27.62 -25.99
C TYR A 435 18.50 26.19 -26.51
N GLU A 436 18.42 25.18 -25.63
CA GLU A 436 18.50 23.75 -25.99
C GLU A 436 19.84 23.29 -26.59
N ASP A 437 20.92 24.00 -26.27
CA ASP A 437 22.28 23.60 -26.62
C ASP A 437 22.75 22.35 -25.86
N THR A 438 23.89 21.79 -26.27
CA THR A 438 24.61 20.82 -25.43
C THR A 438 25.32 21.53 -24.27
N VAL A 439 25.52 20.86 -23.14
CA VAL A 439 26.22 21.39 -21.96
C VAL A 439 27.18 20.34 -21.42
N ALA A 440 28.34 20.77 -20.93
CA ALA A 440 29.37 19.92 -20.35
C ALA A 440 29.88 18.81 -21.30
N GLN A 441 29.84 19.07 -22.60
CA GLN A 441 30.46 18.24 -23.64
C GLN A 441 31.50 19.08 -24.39
N GLU A 442 32.40 18.41 -25.10
CA GLU A 442 33.36 19.09 -25.97
C GLU A 442 32.62 19.94 -27.02
N ASN A 443 33.03 21.21 -27.17
CA ASN A 443 32.41 22.21 -28.05
C ASN A 443 31.01 22.70 -27.66
N SER A 444 30.48 22.33 -26.48
CA SER A 444 29.27 22.95 -25.93
C SER A 444 29.47 24.45 -25.70
N PRO A 445 28.42 25.31 -25.83
CA PRO A 445 28.55 26.72 -25.47
C PRO A 445 28.93 26.92 -24.00
N TRP A 446 28.48 26.01 -23.13
CA TRP A 446 28.81 25.99 -21.71
C TRP A 446 29.53 24.70 -21.37
N MET A 447 30.75 24.82 -20.83
CA MET A 447 31.61 23.72 -20.45
C MET A 447 32.00 23.81 -18.98
N TYR A 448 32.57 22.71 -18.48
CA TYR A 448 33.15 22.62 -17.15
C TYR A 448 34.64 22.32 -17.27
N ASP A 449 35.44 23.02 -16.48
CA ASP A 449 36.87 22.76 -16.33
C ASP A 449 37.27 22.86 -14.85
N ARG A 450 38.50 22.48 -14.51
CA ARG A 450 39.10 22.74 -13.20
C ARG A 450 40.14 23.83 -13.35
N ASP A 451 40.11 24.82 -12.46
CA ASP A 451 41.19 25.80 -12.40
C ASP A 451 42.52 25.18 -11.93
N GLU A 452 43.58 25.97 -11.95
CA GLU A 452 44.92 25.56 -11.50
C GLU A 452 44.95 25.08 -10.03
N GLN A 453 43.95 25.45 -9.23
CA GLN A 453 43.80 25.07 -7.82
C GLN A 453 42.91 23.82 -7.64
N GLY A 454 42.37 23.28 -8.74
CA GLY A 454 41.51 22.10 -8.76
C GLY A 454 40.02 22.38 -8.52
N ASN A 455 39.61 23.64 -8.43
CA ASN A 455 38.23 24.06 -8.21
C ASN A 455 37.44 24.03 -9.53
N GLY A 456 36.17 23.63 -9.44
CA GLY A 456 35.27 23.59 -10.60
C GLY A 456 34.94 24.96 -11.15
N CYS A 457 35.12 25.13 -12.46
CA CYS A 457 34.83 26.35 -13.21
C CYS A 457 33.81 26.07 -14.32
N ILE A 458 32.83 26.95 -14.46
CA ILE A 458 31.92 26.98 -15.61
C ILE A 458 32.48 28.01 -16.59
N LEU A 459 32.68 27.61 -17.84
CA LEU A 459 33.16 28.54 -18.87
C LEU A 459 32.27 28.55 -20.11
N SER A 460 32.31 29.68 -20.80
CA SER A 460 31.73 29.88 -22.12
C SER A 460 32.84 30.30 -23.09
N VAL A 461 32.79 29.81 -24.33
CA VAL A 461 33.82 30.08 -25.34
C VAL A 461 33.26 30.99 -26.44
N PRO A 462 33.99 32.03 -26.87
CA PRO A 462 33.58 32.86 -28.01
C PRO A 462 33.35 32.01 -29.26
N ARG A 463 32.34 32.33 -30.05
CA ARG A 463 31.99 31.60 -31.27
C ARG A 463 32.17 32.48 -32.49
N THR A 464 33.21 32.17 -33.26
CA THR A 464 33.55 32.86 -34.51
C THR A 464 32.42 32.83 -35.55
N SER A 465 31.56 31.80 -35.54
CA SER A 465 30.37 31.72 -36.39
C SER A 465 29.32 32.79 -36.10
N PHE A 466 29.39 33.43 -34.94
CA PHE A 466 28.49 34.47 -34.47
C PHE A 466 29.24 35.79 -34.21
N ALA A 467 30.46 35.94 -34.72
CA ALA A 467 31.26 37.14 -34.53
C ALA A 467 30.45 38.40 -34.88
N ASP A 468 30.52 39.40 -34.01
CA ASP A 468 29.81 40.68 -34.13
C ASP A 468 28.28 40.57 -34.18
N THR A 469 27.71 39.51 -33.61
CA THR A 469 26.25 39.33 -33.48
C THR A 469 25.81 39.30 -32.02
N HIS A 470 24.62 39.84 -31.76
CA HIS A 470 23.93 39.73 -30.46
C HIS A 470 23.26 38.37 -30.28
N TYR A 471 23.92 37.28 -30.73
CA TYR A 471 23.43 35.93 -30.45
C TYR A 471 23.51 35.67 -28.96
N GLU A 472 22.39 35.31 -28.35
CA GLU A 472 22.26 35.11 -26.91
C GLU A 472 22.61 33.67 -26.50
N SER A 473 23.32 33.50 -25.39
CA SER A 473 23.49 32.19 -24.75
C SER A 473 23.27 32.28 -23.25
N ALA A 474 22.47 31.35 -22.71
CA ALA A 474 22.11 31.34 -21.31
C ALA A 474 22.11 29.92 -20.73
N LEU A 475 22.67 29.78 -19.53
CA LEU A 475 22.70 28.57 -18.73
C LEU A 475 21.98 28.82 -17.41
N VAL A 476 20.89 28.10 -17.17
CA VAL A 476 19.96 28.35 -16.07
C VAL A 476 20.07 27.25 -15.03
N TYR A 477 20.19 27.62 -13.76
CA TYR A 477 20.08 26.68 -12.65
C TYR A 477 18.62 26.32 -12.43
N HIS A 478 18.32 25.02 -12.39
CA HIS A 478 16.96 24.50 -12.42
C HIS A 478 16.06 24.89 -11.25
N ARG A 479 16.66 25.20 -10.10
CA ARG A 479 15.93 25.59 -8.89
C ARG A 479 15.83 27.12 -8.81
N PRO A 480 14.62 27.70 -8.61
CA PRO A 480 14.48 29.13 -8.37
C PRO A 480 15.10 29.56 -7.04
N LEU A 481 15.53 30.82 -6.99
CA LEU A 481 15.96 31.50 -5.77
C LEU A 481 14.76 31.72 -4.85
N GLU A 482 14.99 31.54 -3.55
CA GLU A 482 13.99 31.86 -2.54
C GLU A 482 13.98 33.35 -2.23
N ASP A 483 12.93 33.76 -1.53
CA ASP A 483 12.98 35.07 -0.88
C ASP A 483 14.15 35.13 0.11
N ARG A 484 14.90 36.23 0.10
CA ARG A 484 16.13 36.42 0.88
C ARG A 484 17.23 35.42 0.55
N SER A 485 17.25 34.91 -0.68
CA SER A 485 18.39 34.16 -1.21
C SER A 485 19.54 35.07 -1.60
N VAL A 486 20.76 34.55 -1.43
CA VAL A 486 22.01 35.17 -1.81
C VAL A 486 22.78 34.19 -2.69
N ILE A 487 23.16 34.65 -3.89
CA ILE A 487 24.12 33.98 -4.75
C ILE A 487 25.46 34.70 -4.61
N GLU A 488 26.52 33.93 -4.36
CA GLU A 488 27.89 34.43 -4.47
C GLU A 488 28.64 33.64 -5.54
N LEU A 489 29.45 34.33 -6.34
CA LEU A 489 30.31 33.72 -7.35
C LEU A 489 31.56 34.56 -7.59
N GLU A 490 32.54 33.96 -8.24
CA GLU A 490 33.70 34.67 -8.77
C GLU A 490 33.70 34.56 -10.29
N PHE A 491 33.90 35.68 -10.99
CA PHE A 491 34.02 35.71 -12.44
C PHE A 491 35.34 36.36 -12.85
N PHE A 492 35.98 35.80 -13.87
CA PHE A 492 37.18 36.39 -14.47
C PHE A 492 36.78 37.49 -15.44
N TYR A 493 37.40 38.67 -15.32
CA TYR A 493 37.06 39.82 -16.14
C TYR A 493 38.27 40.30 -16.94
N GLU A 494 38.14 40.27 -18.26
CA GLU A 494 39.07 40.90 -19.20
C GLU A 494 38.20 41.65 -20.23
N PRO A 495 38.25 42.99 -20.30
CA PRO A 495 37.38 43.79 -21.16
C PRO A 495 37.40 43.29 -22.61
N GLY A 496 36.23 42.95 -23.17
CA GLY A 496 36.10 42.47 -24.54
C GLY A 496 36.56 41.03 -24.80
N GLU A 497 37.14 40.32 -23.82
CA GLU A 497 37.56 38.92 -23.97
C GLU A 497 36.80 37.96 -23.05
N SER A 498 36.54 38.36 -21.79
CA SER A 498 35.87 37.56 -20.77
C SER A 498 34.74 38.34 -20.10
N GLU A 499 33.51 38.10 -20.56
CA GLU A 499 32.27 38.78 -20.16
C GLU A 499 31.13 37.75 -19.97
N ILE A 500 31.12 37.09 -18.81
CA ILE A 500 29.94 36.33 -18.33
C ILE A 500 29.18 37.18 -17.32
N HIS A 501 27.86 37.17 -17.45
CA HIS A 501 26.95 37.99 -16.67
C HIS A 501 25.94 37.14 -15.90
N PRO A 502 25.58 37.53 -14.66
CA PRO A 502 24.51 36.86 -13.94
C PRO A 502 23.14 37.18 -14.55
N MET A 503 22.19 36.26 -14.40
CA MET A 503 20.79 36.50 -14.73
C MET A 503 19.85 35.97 -13.64
N ILE A 504 18.67 36.57 -13.52
CA ILE A 504 17.54 36.08 -12.73
C ILE A 504 16.30 36.10 -13.62
N GLY A 505 15.62 34.96 -13.77
CA GLY A 505 14.48 34.82 -14.68
C GLY A 505 14.94 34.94 -16.13
N ARG A 506 14.50 35.99 -16.84
CA ARG A 506 15.00 36.37 -18.18
C ARG A 506 15.77 37.68 -18.17
N GLU A 507 16.13 38.18 -17.01
CA GLU A 507 16.88 39.44 -16.88
C GLU A 507 18.35 39.16 -16.62
N ALA A 508 19.20 39.47 -17.60
CA ALA A 508 20.64 39.48 -17.45
C ALA A 508 21.13 40.86 -16.98
N PHE A 509 22.09 40.86 -16.06
CA PHE A 509 22.75 42.08 -15.58
C PHE A 509 24.15 42.13 -16.17
N LEU A 510 24.32 42.88 -17.25
CA LEU A 510 25.60 43.04 -17.94
C LEU A 510 26.50 43.95 -17.10
N ILE A 511 27.60 43.42 -16.58
CA ILE A 511 28.52 44.11 -15.66
C ILE A 511 29.83 44.40 -16.41
N ASN A 512 30.16 45.67 -16.57
CA ASN A 512 31.40 46.14 -17.20
C ASN A 512 31.97 47.35 -16.43
N ALA A 513 33.07 47.91 -16.94
CA ALA A 513 33.73 49.06 -16.33
C ALA A 513 32.85 50.33 -16.36
N GLU A 514 31.96 50.44 -17.35
CA GLU A 514 31.03 51.56 -17.54
C GLU A 514 29.82 51.49 -16.61
N GLY A 515 29.47 50.32 -16.10
CA GLY A 515 28.40 50.14 -15.14
C GLY A 515 27.67 48.81 -15.21
N ILE A 516 26.40 48.82 -14.83
CA ILE A 516 25.50 47.68 -14.96
C ILE A 516 24.40 48.06 -15.95
N GLN A 517 24.18 47.22 -16.95
CA GLN A 517 23.04 47.30 -17.87
C GLN A 517 22.11 46.11 -17.63
N ARG A 518 20.81 46.33 -17.80
CA ARG A 518 19.79 45.27 -17.84
C ARG A 518 19.58 44.85 -19.28
N HIS A 519 19.48 43.55 -19.50
CA HIS A 519 19.18 42.94 -20.78
C HIS A 519 18.07 41.91 -20.59
N TRP A 520 17.02 41.98 -21.38
CA TRP A 520 15.97 40.97 -21.44
C TRP A 520 16.34 39.90 -22.45
N ILE A 521 16.54 38.68 -21.96
CA ILE A 521 16.90 37.51 -22.76
C ILE A 521 15.71 37.14 -23.66
N THR A 522 15.88 37.17 -24.98
CA THR A 522 14.82 36.82 -25.94
C THR A 522 14.63 35.30 -26.06
N ASP A 523 13.53 34.84 -26.65
CA ASP A 523 13.34 33.42 -27.01
C ASP A 523 14.08 33.03 -28.30
N GLY A 524 14.97 33.91 -28.78
CA GLY A 524 15.82 33.72 -29.95
C GLY A 524 14.99 33.49 -31.21
N ARG A 525 15.30 32.42 -31.96
CA ARG A 525 14.56 32.07 -33.19
C ARG A 525 13.08 31.73 -32.97
N TRP A 526 12.67 31.52 -31.72
CA TRP A 526 11.30 31.19 -31.33
C TRP A 526 10.55 32.39 -30.80
N ASP A 527 11.23 33.52 -30.61
CA ASP A 527 10.59 34.74 -30.14
C ASP A 527 9.62 35.25 -31.20
N THR A 528 8.36 35.41 -30.81
CA THR A 528 7.31 35.99 -31.66
C THR A 528 6.95 37.41 -31.22
N THR A 529 7.75 38.00 -30.34
CA THR A 529 7.66 39.41 -29.96
C THR A 529 8.59 40.25 -30.84
N GLU A 530 8.38 41.57 -30.87
CA GLU A 530 9.21 42.50 -31.64
C GLU A 530 10.40 43.04 -30.83
N VAL A 531 10.82 42.33 -29.77
CA VAL A 531 11.93 42.75 -28.91
C VAL A 531 13.26 42.48 -29.63
N ASP A 532 14.05 43.54 -29.78
CA ASP A 532 15.40 43.44 -30.35
C ASP A 532 16.32 42.60 -29.45
N PRO A 533 17.12 41.65 -29.98
CA PRO A 533 18.16 40.98 -29.21
C PRO A 533 19.23 41.90 -28.60
N ASP A 534 19.35 43.17 -29.04
CA ASP A 534 20.15 44.23 -28.40
C ASP A 534 19.27 45.22 -27.60
N ASN A 535 18.47 44.70 -26.65
CA ASN A 535 17.56 45.50 -25.81
C ASN A 535 18.17 46.01 -24.49
N ARG A 536 19.48 46.28 -24.48
CA ARG A 536 20.19 46.70 -23.26
C ARG A 536 19.78 48.11 -22.79
N HIS A 537 19.55 48.25 -21.48
CA HIS A 537 19.21 49.52 -20.84
C HIS A 537 20.07 49.76 -19.58
N PRO A 538 20.62 50.96 -19.35
CA PRO A 538 21.37 51.25 -18.12
C PRO A 538 20.52 51.01 -16.87
N LEU A 539 21.10 50.35 -15.85
CA LEU A 539 20.46 50.17 -14.57
C LEU A 539 20.49 51.51 -13.79
N PRO A 540 19.35 52.02 -13.28
CA PRO A 540 19.30 53.30 -12.56
C PRO A 540 20.27 53.31 -11.37
N ARG A 541 20.98 54.43 -11.18
CA ARG A 541 21.95 54.63 -10.09
C ARG A 541 21.70 55.95 -9.41
N GLU A 542 22.01 55.99 -8.11
CA GLU A 542 22.09 57.26 -7.39
C GLU A 542 23.26 58.09 -7.98
N PRO A 543 23.13 59.42 -8.11
CA PRO A 543 24.14 60.28 -8.76
C PRO A 543 25.56 60.14 -8.19
N ASP A 544 25.67 59.83 -6.89
CA ASP A 544 26.94 59.70 -6.18
C ASP A 544 27.38 58.23 -6.00
N GLN A 545 26.66 57.26 -6.59
CA GLN A 545 27.01 55.84 -6.47
C GLN A 545 28.23 55.50 -7.35
N PRO A 546 29.34 54.99 -6.78
CA PRO A 546 30.53 54.67 -7.56
C PRO A 546 30.29 53.52 -8.55
N LEU A 547 30.95 53.60 -9.72
CA LEU A 547 30.99 52.53 -10.72
C LEU A 547 31.54 51.22 -10.12
N PRO A 548 31.22 50.04 -10.71
CA PRO A 548 31.77 48.79 -10.24
C PRO A 548 33.29 48.83 -10.42
N THR A 549 34.06 48.65 -9.34
CA THR A 549 35.52 48.59 -9.44
C THR A 549 35.93 47.18 -9.86
N LEU A 550 35.89 46.92 -11.17
CA LEU A 550 36.36 45.65 -11.74
C LEU A 550 37.87 45.62 -11.83
N LYS A 551 38.46 44.46 -11.52
CA LYS A 551 39.87 44.17 -11.75
C LYS A 551 40.01 43.49 -13.10
N ALA A 552 40.61 44.19 -14.08
CA ALA A 552 40.95 43.60 -15.37
C ALA A 552 42.08 42.56 -15.20
N GLY A 553 41.98 41.44 -15.92
CA GLY A 553 42.92 40.33 -15.87
C GLY A 553 42.93 39.55 -14.54
N ASP A 554 41.91 39.71 -13.69
CA ASP A 554 41.84 39.08 -12.36
C ASP A 554 40.40 38.65 -12.01
N TRP A 555 40.26 37.85 -10.96
CA TRP A 555 38.99 37.39 -10.42
C TRP A 555 38.27 38.50 -9.65
N ASN A 556 36.97 38.63 -9.94
CA ASN A 556 36.05 39.56 -9.29
C ASN A 556 34.98 38.79 -8.54
N ARG A 557 34.67 39.21 -7.31
CA ARG A 557 33.62 38.59 -6.48
C ARG A 557 32.29 39.29 -6.72
N LEU A 558 31.27 38.54 -7.08
CA LEU A 558 29.90 39.00 -7.24
C LEU A 558 29.03 38.44 -6.10
N GLN A 559 28.14 39.28 -5.57
CA GLN A 559 27.05 38.88 -4.71
C GLN A 559 25.73 39.43 -5.26
N LEU A 560 24.74 38.56 -5.42
CA LEU A 560 23.36 38.90 -5.77
C LEU A 560 22.46 38.54 -4.60
N SER A 561 21.65 39.47 -4.13
CA SER A 561 20.67 39.21 -3.07
C SER A 561 19.27 39.56 -3.57
N VAL A 562 18.30 38.69 -3.28
CA VAL A 562 16.90 38.85 -3.69
C VAL A 562 16.01 39.02 -2.46
N GLU A 563 15.21 40.08 -2.39
CA GLU A 563 14.17 40.28 -1.36
C GLU A 563 12.90 40.85 -1.99
N GLY A 564 11.82 40.06 -1.97
CA GLY A 564 10.63 40.33 -2.76
C GLY A 564 10.97 40.40 -4.26
N ALA A 565 10.59 41.50 -4.90
CA ALA A 565 10.99 41.79 -6.27
C ALA A 565 12.38 42.44 -6.37
N ALA A 566 12.96 42.90 -5.27
CA ALA A 566 14.19 43.67 -5.25
C ALA A 566 15.42 42.75 -5.42
N VAL A 567 16.37 43.20 -6.23
CA VAL A 567 17.65 42.55 -6.46
C VAL A 567 18.74 43.58 -6.19
N SER A 568 19.66 43.25 -5.30
CA SER A 568 20.87 44.05 -5.06
C SER A 568 22.09 43.33 -5.61
N ILE A 569 22.95 44.07 -6.31
CA ILE A 569 24.14 43.56 -6.98
C ILE A 569 25.36 44.22 -6.34
N SER A 570 26.21 43.43 -5.70
CA SER A 570 27.47 43.88 -5.12
C SER A 570 28.67 43.26 -5.83
N VAL A 571 29.66 44.06 -6.15
CA VAL A 571 30.90 43.64 -6.83
C VAL A 571 32.08 44.01 -5.95
N ASN A 572 32.97 43.05 -5.68
CA ASN A 572 34.16 43.21 -4.84
C ASN A 572 33.84 43.84 -3.46
N GLY A 573 32.70 43.46 -2.87
CA GLY A 573 32.26 43.92 -1.55
C GLY A 573 31.61 45.31 -1.52
N ARG A 574 31.31 45.91 -2.68
CA ARG A 574 30.62 47.22 -2.78
C ARG A 574 29.33 47.09 -3.57
N LEU A 575 28.28 47.77 -3.12
CA LEU A 575 26.99 47.83 -3.84
C LEU A 575 27.16 48.54 -5.19
N ALA A 576 27.02 47.80 -6.28
CA ALA A 576 27.20 48.29 -7.64
C ALA A 576 25.87 48.67 -8.32
N GLY A 577 24.73 48.15 -7.85
CA GLY A 577 23.40 48.52 -8.35
C GLY A 577 22.27 47.80 -7.62
N ALA A 578 21.06 48.31 -7.75
CA ALA A 578 19.83 47.66 -7.27
C ALA A 578 18.67 47.90 -8.24
N THR A 579 17.78 46.93 -8.39
CA THR A 579 16.60 47.02 -9.26
C THR A 579 15.46 46.18 -8.72
N THR A 580 14.27 46.31 -9.30
CA THR A 580 13.19 45.34 -9.16
C THR A 580 13.07 44.49 -10.42
N LEU A 581 12.85 43.19 -10.26
CA LEU A 581 12.51 42.29 -11.37
C LEU A 581 11.20 42.72 -12.02
N PHE A 582 11.10 42.59 -13.33
CA PHE A 582 9.87 42.76 -14.09
C PHE A 582 8.85 41.67 -13.72
N ASP A 583 9.31 40.43 -13.59
CA ASP A 583 8.50 39.31 -13.13
C ASP A 583 9.09 38.73 -11.82
N PRO A 584 8.55 39.12 -10.66
CA PRO A 584 9.05 38.65 -9.37
C PRO A 584 8.75 37.18 -9.08
N GLU A 585 7.93 36.50 -9.89
CA GLU A 585 7.68 35.06 -9.76
C GLU A 585 8.76 34.22 -10.46
N GLN A 586 9.48 34.80 -11.43
CA GLN A 586 10.56 34.14 -12.16
C GLN A 586 11.93 34.41 -11.53
N ARG A 587 12.31 33.53 -10.60
CA ARG A 587 13.57 33.69 -9.82
C ARG A 587 14.65 32.69 -10.16
N GLN A 588 14.65 32.10 -11.35
CA GLN A 588 15.68 31.14 -11.76
C GLN A 588 17.02 31.86 -11.97
N PHE A 589 18.04 31.50 -11.19
CA PHE A 589 19.38 32.04 -11.36
C PHE A 589 20.04 31.42 -12.61
N GLY A 590 20.85 32.20 -13.31
CA GLY A 590 21.62 31.69 -14.44
C GLY A 590 22.87 32.51 -14.75
N LEU A 591 23.58 32.06 -15.78
CA LEU A 591 24.70 32.74 -16.41
C LEU A 591 24.34 33.06 -17.86
N PHE A 592 24.76 34.22 -18.33
CA PHE A 592 24.46 34.76 -19.65
C PHE A 592 25.73 35.31 -20.31
N CYS A 593 25.85 35.16 -21.62
CA CYS A 593 26.86 35.85 -22.42
C CYS A 593 26.38 36.02 -23.86
N PHE A 594 26.99 36.97 -24.57
CA PHE A 594 26.90 37.06 -26.02
C PHE A 594 28.14 36.42 -26.66
N PRO A 595 28.12 35.12 -27.05
CA PRO A 595 29.28 34.42 -27.59
C PRO A 595 29.85 35.04 -28.88
N GLY A 596 29.11 35.93 -29.54
CA GLY A 596 29.60 36.70 -30.69
C GLY A 596 30.64 37.77 -30.36
N PHE A 597 30.71 38.19 -29.10
CA PHE A 597 31.64 39.21 -28.62
C PHE A 597 32.70 38.61 -27.69
N ALA A 598 32.29 37.91 -26.64
CA ALA A 598 33.19 37.39 -25.61
C ALA A 598 32.69 36.07 -24.99
N GLY A 599 33.62 35.31 -24.42
CA GLY A 599 33.35 34.13 -23.59
C GLY A 599 33.53 34.49 -22.12
N GLY A 600 33.92 33.54 -21.29
CA GLY A 600 34.43 33.83 -19.96
C GLY A 600 34.44 32.64 -19.03
N VAL A 601 34.85 32.85 -17.78
CA VAL A 601 34.95 31.80 -16.76
C VAL A 601 34.37 32.27 -15.42
N VAL A 602 33.61 31.41 -14.78
CA VAL A 602 32.99 31.61 -13.46
C VAL A 602 33.31 30.42 -12.55
N ARG A 603 33.58 30.67 -11.27
CA ARG A 603 33.83 29.63 -10.26
C ARG A 603 33.20 29.98 -8.92
N ASN A 604 33.29 29.05 -7.97
CA ASN A 604 32.87 29.24 -6.57
C ASN A 604 31.41 29.73 -6.44
N ILE A 605 30.53 29.24 -7.32
CA ILE A 605 29.12 29.60 -7.31
C ILE A 605 28.45 28.92 -6.12
N THR A 606 27.95 29.71 -5.18
CA THR A 606 27.25 29.25 -3.98
C THR A 606 25.88 29.90 -3.86
N LEU A 607 24.92 29.11 -3.40
CA LEU A 607 23.56 29.56 -3.08
C LEU A 607 23.34 29.42 -1.58
N SER A 608 23.02 30.54 -0.95
CA SER A 608 22.49 30.60 0.41
C SER A 608 21.03 31.06 0.34
N GLY A 609 20.15 30.51 1.16
CA GLY A 609 18.76 30.93 1.13
C GLY A 609 18.04 30.76 2.45
N ASN A 610 16.91 31.45 2.54
CA ASN A 610 16.02 31.44 3.70
C ASN A 610 15.03 30.25 3.65
N TRP A 611 15.50 29.09 3.20
CA TRP A 611 14.72 27.85 3.27
C TRP A 611 14.62 27.35 4.72
N PRO A 612 13.60 26.52 5.04
CA PRO A 612 13.48 25.87 6.34
C PRO A 612 14.78 25.18 6.76
N LYS A 613 15.24 25.44 7.99
CA LYS A 613 16.48 24.88 8.55
C LYS A 613 16.30 23.53 9.23
N GLU A 614 15.04 23.17 9.49
CA GLU A 614 14.62 21.87 9.98
C GLU A 614 13.41 21.42 9.15
N LEU A 615 13.27 20.11 8.98
CA LEU A 615 12.07 19.50 8.42
C LEU A 615 11.20 19.00 9.57
N PRO A 616 9.86 19.08 9.46
CA PRO A 616 8.98 18.48 10.45
C PRO A 616 9.22 16.98 10.54
N GLU A 617 9.06 16.41 11.74
CA GLU A 617 8.99 14.97 11.93
C GLU A 617 7.89 14.37 11.04
N VAL A 618 8.02 13.09 10.64
CA VAL A 618 7.09 12.44 9.70
C VAL A 618 5.62 12.61 10.12
N ASN A 619 5.35 12.58 11.41
CA ASN A 619 4.00 12.73 11.98
C ASN A 619 3.40 14.15 11.87
N GLN A 620 4.21 15.14 11.55
CA GLN A 620 3.85 16.54 11.37
C GLN A 620 3.86 16.96 9.90
N GLN A 621 4.36 16.11 8.99
CA GLN A 621 4.39 16.40 7.55
C GLN A 621 2.99 16.32 6.95
N VAL A 622 2.51 17.41 6.36
CA VAL A 622 1.15 17.50 5.77
C VAL A 622 0.91 16.52 4.62
N LEU A 623 1.98 16.12 3.92
CA LEU A 623 1.92 15.13 2.84
C LEU A 623 2.04 13.67 3.32
N ALA A 624 2.36 13.45 4.60
CA ALA A 624 2.38 12.12 5.20
C ALA A 624 0.99 11.74 5.72
N ASP A 625 0.60 10.48 5.56
CA ASP A 625 -0.55 9.92 6.26
C ASP A 625 -0.27 9.87 7.78
N PRO A 626 -1.03 10.60 8.61
CA PRO A 626 -0.76 10.66 10.05
C PRO A 626 -1.09 9.35 10.79
N ALA A 627 -1.85 8.43 10.18
CA ALA A 627 -2.34 7.24 10.87
C ALA A 627 -1.20 6.37 11.42
N VAL A 628 -0.12 6.17 10.64
CA VAL A 628 1.03 5.35 11.07
C VAL A 628 1.69 5.94 12.31
N SER A 629 1.93 7.25 12.30
CA SER A 629 2.57 7.92 13.42
C SER A 629 1.71 7.94 14.69
N GLN A 630 0.39 8.03 14.55
CA GLN A 630 -0.54 7.90 15.67
C GLN A 630 -0.48 6.49 16.28
N LEU A 631 -0.38 5.46 15.44
CA LEU A 631 -0.24 4.07 15.91
C LEU A 631 1.09 3.85 16.65
N ASP A 632 2.18 4.48 16.19
CA ASP A 632 3.49 4.45 16.84
C ASP A 632 3.47 5.13 18.21
N LEU A 633 2.91 6.32 18.30
CA LEU A 633 2.74 7.03 19.58
C LEU A 633 1.91 6.22 20.58
N ALA A 634 0.79 5.66 20.13
CA ALA A 634 -0.06 4.82 20.97
C ALA A 634 0.65 3.51 21.37
N SER A 635 1.47 2.93 20.49
CA SER A 635 2.31 1.77 20.81
C SER A 635 3.31 2.09 21.92
N GLY A 636 3.90 3.29 21.89
CA GLY A 636 4.79 3.83 22.92
C GLY A 636 4.19 3.85 24.33
N GLN A 637 2.87 3.98 24.43
CA GLN A 637 2.13 4.12 25.69
C GLN A 637 1.68 2.79 26.32
N LEU A 638 1.84 1.66 25.61
CA LEU A 638 1.47 0.35 26.13
C LEU A 638 2.45 -0.10 27.24
N PRO A 639 1.95 -0.44 28.45
CA PRO A 639 2.79 -0.68 29.63
C PRO A 639 3.51 -2.04 29.62
N ALA A 640 2.89 -3.09 29.07
CA ALA A 640 3.51 -4.39 28.97
C ALA A 640 4.22 -4.50 27.62
N ARG A 641 5.56 -4.61 27.62
CA ARG A 641 6.38 -4.69 26.41
C ARG A 641 7.40 -5.80 26.50
N TRP A 642 7.62 -6.49 25.40
CA TRP A 642 8.61 -7.56 25.29
C TRP A 642 9.19 -7.62 23.88
N LEU A 643 10.51 -7.77 23.80
CA LEU A 643 11.26 -7.97 22.55
C LEU A 643 12.05 -9.26 22.71
N HIS A 644 11.97 -10.13 21.70
CA HIS A 644 12.79 -11.31 21.60
C HIS A 644 13.62 -11.27 20.33
N ASP A 645 14.94 -11.20 20.50
CA ASP A 645 15.92 -11.36 19.43
C ASP A 645 16.26 -12.84 19.25
N PHE A 646 15.88 -13.39 18.10
CA PHE A 646 16.09 -14.80 17.81
C PHE A 646 17.56 -15.16 17.57
N ALA A 647 18.38 -14.22 17.10
CA ALA A 647 19.80 -14.43 16.89
C ALA A 647 20.54 -14.53 18.24
N ALA A 648 20.17 -13.67 19.19
CA ALA A 648 20.76 -13.64 20.52
C ALA A 648 20.30 -14.82 21.39
N HIS A 649 19.00 -15.16 21.36
CA HIS A 649 18.40 -16.05 22.36
C HIS A 649 17.83 -17.36 21.80
N GLY A 650 17.78 -17.54 20.47
CA GLY A 650 17.26 -18.75 19.84
C GLY A 650 15.76 -18.99 20.11
N LEU A 651 15.36 -20.27 20.20
CA LEU A 651 13.99 -20.72 20.47
C LEU A 651 13.91 -21.53 21.78
N PRO A 652 13.92 -20.87 22.95
CA PRO A 652 13.76 -21.56 24.22
C PRO A 652 12.37 -22.24 24.29
N PRO A 653 12.28 -23.55 24.59
CA PRO A 653 11.02 -24.30 24.57
C PRO A 653 10.02 -23.85 25.64
N GLN A 654 10.46 -23.05 26.63
CA GLN A 654 9.56 -22.44 27.61
C GLN A 654 8.76 -21.28 27.02
N LEU A 655 9.30 -20.57 26.03
CA LEU A 655 8.69 -19.36 25.44
C LEU A 655 8.14 -19.58 24.03
N PHE A 656 8.49 -20.70 23.38
CA PHE A 656 8.04 -21.00 22.02
C PHE A 656 7.63 -22.45 21.89
N SER A 657 6.53 -22.67 21.20
CA SER A 657 6.08 -23.99 20.76
C SER A 657 6.17 -24.09 19.24
N LEU A 658 6.57 -25.26 18.76
CA LEU A 658 6.67 -25.54 17.33
C LEU A 658 5.49 -26.40 16.89
N TYR A 659 4.83 -26.02 15.80
CA TYR A 659 3.70 -26.75 15.23
C TYR A 659 3.96 -27.08 13.76
N ASN A 660 3.43 -28.23 13.30
CA ASN A 660 3.63 -28.77 11.94
C ASN A 660 5.10 -28.94 11.51
N THR A 661 5.97 -29.40 12.42
CA THR A 661 7.41 -29.64 12.18
C THR A 661 7.75 -31.10 11.87
N SER A 662 6.92 -31.80 11.09
CA SER A 662 7.24 -33.15 10.61
C SER A 662 7.64 -33.10 9.13
N PRO A 663 8.82 -33.65 8.74
CA PRO A 663 9.87 -34.23 9.60
C PRO A 663 10.56 -33.18 10.48
N PRO A 664 11.24 -33.56 11.58
CA PRO A 664 11.92 -32.61 12.47
C PRO A 664 13.01 -31.81 11.75
N GLY A 665 13.32 -30.61 12.27
CA GLY A 665 14.35 -29.71 11.71
C GLY A 665 13.83 -28.63 10.76
N LEU A 666 12.50 -28.42 10.69
CA LEU A 666 11.88 -27.37 9.86
C LEU A 666 11.94 -25.96 10.47
N ALA A 667 12.31 -25.83 11.75
CA ALA A 667 12.57 -24.56 12.42
C ALA A 667 13.83 -24.71 13.26
N LEU A 668 14.91 -24.03 12.86
CA LEU A 668 16.24 -24.17 13.47
C LEU A 668 16.80 -22.80 13.89
N PRO A 669 17.16 -22.59 15.16
CA PRO A 669 17.87 -21.40 15.58
C PRO A 669 19.29 -21.38 14.99
N THR A 670 19.72 -20.21 14.53
CA THR A 670 21.02 -19.93 13.92
C THR A 670 21.63 -18.67 14.54
N SER A 671 22.88 -18.34 14.22
CA SER A 671 23.51 -17.08 14.65
C SER A 671 22.88 -15.82 14.05
N LEU A 672 22.02 -15.98 13.03
CA LEU A 672 21.35 -14.87 12.35
C LEU A 672 19.86 -14.78 12.71
N GLY A 673 19.29 -15.74 13.45
CA GLY A 673 17.85 -15.80 13.74
C GLY A 673 17.31 -17.23 13.65
N VAL A 674 15.99 -17.40 13.53
CA VAL A 674 15.38 -18.72 13.31
C VAL A 674 15.14 -18.94 11.83
N ASN A 675 15.82 -19.93 11.26
CA ASN A 675 15.54 -20.39 9.91
C ASN A 675 14.33 -21.33 9.92
N VAL A 676 13.26 -20.96 9.23
CA VAL A 676 12.03 -21.75 9.08
C VAL A 676 11.87 -22.17 7.64
N ILE A 677 11.69 -23.46 7.41
CA ILE A 677 11.55 -24.10 6.10
C ILE A 677 10.24 -24.88 6.05
N ARG A 678 9.47 -24.71 4.99
CA ARG A 678 8.26 -25.50 4.71
C ARG A 678 8.33 -26.11 3.31
N PRO A 679 8.65 -27.41 3.19
CA PRO A 679 8.50 -28.15 1.94
C PRO A 679 7.01 -28.35 1.61
N GLY A 680 6.65 -28.07 0.36
CA GLY A 680 5.31 -28.27 -0.18
C GLY A 680 5.03 -29.74 -0.47
N ILE A 681 3.91 -30.25 0.05
CA ILE A 681 3.51 -31.67 -0.07
C ILE A 681 2.27 -31.87 -0.96
N GLY A 682 2.03 -30.95 -1.90
CA GLY A 682 0.91 -31.00 -2.85
C GLY A 682 -0.40 -30.39 -2.35
N LYS A 683 -0.48 -30.04 -1.07
CA LYS A 683 -1.59 -29.34 -0.41
C LYS A 683 -1.05 -28.28 0.54
N TRP A 684 -1.90 -27.34 0.95
CA TRP A 684 -1.59 -26.36 1.98
C TRP A 684 -0.96 -27.01 3.21
N CYS A 685 0.23 -26.52 3.55
CA CYS A 685 0.98 -26.92 4.73
C CYS A 685 1.70 -25.71 5.33
N SER A 686 1.97 -25.76 6.63
CA SER A 686 2.67 -24.70 7.34
C SER A 686 3.75 -25.24 8.26
N THR A 687 4.68 -24.38 8.67
CA THR A 687 5.54 -24.60 9.83
C THR A 687 5.46 -23.34 10.67
N ASP A 688 5.09 -23.51 11.94
CA ASP A 688 4.65 -22.41 12.79
C ASP A 688 5.52 -22.35 14.04
N VAL A 689 5.99 -21.13 14.36
CA VAL A 689 6.54 -20.77 15.66
C VAL A 689 5.44 -20.04 16.41
N GLN A 690 4.96 -20.65 17.50
CA GLN A 690 3.85 -20.14 18.31
C GLN A 690 4.37 -19.61 19.63
N LEU A 691 3.81 -18.48 20.08
CA LEU A 691 4.11 -17.91 21.38
C LEU A 691 2.95 -18.19 22.33
N PRO A 692 3.20 -18.72 23.53
CA PRO A 692 2.17 -19.04 24.51
C PRO A 692 1.71 -17.79 25.29
N ILE A 693 1.61 -16.62 24.64
CA ILE A 693 1.29 -15.32 25.24
C ILE A 693 -0.15 -14.91 24.87
N VAL A 694 -0.90 -14.51 25.89
CA VAL A 694 -2.24 -13.92 25.80
C VAL A 694 -2.13 -12.40 25.95
N LEU A 695 -2.64 -11.68 24.96
CA LEU A 695 -2.71 -10.22 24.91
C LEU A 695 -4.09 -9.77 25.37
N HIS A 696 -4.13 -8.86 26.34
CA HIS A 696 -5.35 -8.22 26.83
C HIS A 696 -5.37 -6.74 26.42
N GLY A 697 -6.55 -6.22 26.07
CA GLY A 697 -6.72 -4.81 25.70
C GLY A 697 -6.03 -4.44 24.39
N ASP A 698 -5.64 -3.18 24.23
CA ASP A 698 -4.86 -2.75 23.07
C ASP A 698 -3.52 -3.46 22.98
N PHE A 699 -3.08 -3.77 21.75
CA PHE A 699 -1.83 -4.48 21.52
C PHE A 699 -1.14 -4.06 20.23
N ASP A 700 0.15 -4.36 20.13
CA ASP A 700 1.00 -4.15 18.97
C ASP A 700 1.99 -5.31 18.85
N VAL A 701 1.94 -6.05 17.74
CA VAL A 701 2.81 -7.18 17.46
C VAL A 701 3.56 -6.93 16.17
N ILE A 702 4.89 -6.96 16.24
CA ILE A 702 5.80 -6.73 15.12
C ILE A 702 6.70 -7.95 14.97
N ALA A 703 6.80 -8.50 13.76
CA ALA A 703 7.69 -9.60 13.44
C ALA A 703 8.62 -9.22 12.29
N GLU A 704 9.92 -9.36 12.51
CA GLU A 704 10.95 -9.05 11.53
C GLU A 704 11.44 -10.33 10.84
N PHE A 705 11.57 -10.28 9.52
CA PHE A 705 12.03 -11.39 8.70
C PHE A 705 13.04 -10.94 7.64
N GLN A 706 13.87 -11.88 7.19
CA GLN A 706 14.80 -11.71 6.08
C GLN A 706 14.92 -13.00 5.27
N ASP A 707 15.60 -12.91 4.11
CA ASP A 707 15.95 -14.03 3.24
C ASP A 707 14.74 -14.88 2.83
N LEU A 708 13.59 -14.23 2.57
CA LEU A 708 12.40 -14.92 2.08
C LEU A 708 12.67 -15.54 0.71
N ASN A 709 12.54 -16.86 0.62
CA ASN A 709 12.67 -17.63 -0.61
C ASN A 709 11.41 -18.45 -0.85
N VAL A 710 10.69 -18.14 -1.93
CA VAL A 710 9.46 -18.85 -2.32
C VAL A 710 9.67 -19.54 -3.67
N GLN A 711 9.77 -20.88 -3.62
CA GLN A 711 9.94 -21.77 -4.79
C GLN A 711 8.68 -22.61 -5.07
N SER A 712 7.58 -22.31 -4.39
CA SER A 712 6.29 -22.98 -4.60
C SER A 712 5.82 -22.84 -6.05
N LYS A 713 5.24 -23.90 -6.61
CA LYS A 713 4.54 -23.87 -7.91
C LYS A 713 3.13 -23.26 -7.82
N LYS A 714 2.62 -23.02 -6.61
CA LYS A 714 1.34 -22.35 -6.34
C LYS A 714 1.59 -21.15 -5.43
N ASP A 715 0.86 -21.04 -4.33
CA ASP A 715 1.03 -19.99 -3.35
C ASP A 715 2.15 -20.38 -2.36
N GLY A 716 2.93 -19.39 -1.95
CA GLY A 716 3.90 -19.52 -0.86
C GLY A 716 4.04 -18.20 -0.12
N ALA A 717 4.10 -18.26 1.21
CA ALA A 717 3.98 -17.05 2.01
C ALA A 717 4.67 -17.17 3.38
N VAL A 718 4.92 -16.02 3.98
CA VAL A 718 5.18 -15.89 5.41
C VAL A 718 4.12 -15.02 6.05
N MET A 719 3.78 -15.31 7.30
CA MET A 719 2.65 -14.67 7.97
C MET A 719 2.93 -14.42 9.43
N LEU A 720 2.59 -13.21 9.87
CA LEU A 720 2.29 -12.91 11.27
C LEU A 720 0.77 -13.04 11.47
N ALA A 721 0.36 -13.79 12.49
CA ALA A 721 -1.04 -13.90 12.87
C ALA A 721 -1.26 -13.68 14.37
N VAL A 722 -2.41 -13.09 14.70
CA VAL A 722 -2.93 -12.95 16.07
C VAL A 722 -4.35 -13.53 16.09
N HIS A 723 -4.60 -14.55 16.92
CA HIS A 723 -5.93 -15.17 17.07
C HIS A 723 -6.58 -14.68 18.35
N LEU A 724 -7.87 -14.33 18.27
CA LEU A 724 -8.67 -13.87 19.39
C LEU A 724 -9.52 -14.99 19.99
N ASP A 725 -9.72 -14.94 21.30
CA ASP A 725 -10.65 -15.82 22.03
C ASP A 725 -12.05 -15.16 22.09
N ASP A 726 -12.62 -14.89 20.91
CA ASP A 726 -14.01 -14.45 20.79
C ASP A 726 -14.90 -15.54 20.16
N ASN A 727 -16.21 -15.29 20.13
CA ASN A 727 -17.20 -16.26 19.65
C ASN A 727 -16.96 -16.74 18.21
N ARG A 728 -16.23 -15.97 17.42
CA ARG A 728 -15.90 -16.26 16.01
C ARG A 728 -14.44 -16.71 15.85
N GLN A 729 -13.65 -16.77 16.91
CA GLN A 729 -12.22 -17.03 16.89
C GLN A 729 -11.50 -16.30 15.75
N HIS A 730 -11.68 -14.98 15.71
CA HIS A 730 -11.07 -14.16 14.67
C HIS A 730 -9.55 -14.35 14.63
N GLN A 731 -9.00 -14.58 13.45
CA GLN A 731 -7.56 -14.60 13.23
C GLN A 731 -7.18 -13.44 12.31
N CYS A 732 -6.49 -12.45 12.86
CA CYS A 732 -5.89 -11.33 12.15
C CYS A 732 -4.58 -11.79 11.50
N ARG A 733 -4.40 -11.53 10.21
CA ARG A 733 -3.28 -12.05 9.41
C ARG A 733 -2.64 -10.95 8.57
N CYS A 734 -1.35 -10.73 8.77
CA CYS A 734 -0.51 -9.91 7.89
C CYS A 734 0.45 -10.87 7.18
N ILE A 735 0.36 -10.94 5.85
CA ILE A 735 0.96 -12.01 5.04
C ILE A 735 1.82 -11.39 3.96
N ARG A 736 3.07 -11.83 3.80
CA ARG A 736 3.88 -11.59 2.61
C ARG A 736 3.84 -12.85 1.74
N GLN A 737 3.25 -12.77 0.54
CA GLN A 737 3.03 -13.94 -0.33
C GLN A 737 3.48 -13.74 -1.78
N ARG A 738 3.94 -14.84 -2.39
CA ARG A 738 3.94 -15.04 -3.83
C ARG A 738 2.75 -15.93 -4.17
N SER A 739 1.82 -15.39 -4.97
CA SER A 739 0.66 -16.14 -5.44
C SER A 739 0.99 -17.05 -6.63
N SER A 740 0.11 -18.01 -6.91
CA SER A 740 0.12 -18.91 -8.06
C SER A 740 0.16 -18.22 -9.43
N ASN A 741 -0.29 -16.96 -9.50
CA ASN A 741 -0.17 -16.11 -10.68
C ASN A 741 1.14 -15.30 -10.70
N ASN A 742 2.14 -15.70 -9.91
CA ASN A 742 3.41 -15.01 -9.70
C ASN A 742 3.28 -13.54 -9.27
N ARG A 743 2.20 -13.17 -8.58
CA ARG A 743 2.08 -11.83 -7.98
C ARG A 743 2.73 -11.84 -6.62
N GLU A 744 3.66 -10.92 -6.42
CA GLU A 744 4.32 -10.63 -5.16
C GLU A 744 3.55 -9.52 -4.42
N GLU A 745 3.01 -9.85 -3.25
CA GLU A 745 2.16 -8.93 -2.49
C GLU A 745 2.29 -9.10 -0.98
N VAL A 746 1.90 -8.05 -0.26
CA VAL A 746 1.52 -8.11 1.16
C VAL A 746 -0.01 -8.04 1.24
N LEU A 747 -0.58 -8.88 2.10
CA LEU A 747 -2.01 -9.09 2.25
C LEU A 747 -2.40 -8.93 3.71
N ALA A 748 -3.39 -8.08 3.95
CA ALA A 748 -4.12 -8.01 5.21
C ALA A 748 -5.40 -8.85 5.10
N SER A 749 -5.60 -9.77 6.04
CA SER A 749 -6.77 -10.64 6.00
C SER A 749 -7.21 -11.04 7.40
N ILE A 750 -8.52 -11.22 7.57
CA ILE A 750 -9.11 -11.83 8.76
C ILE A 750 -9.75 -13.17 8.39
N SER A 751 -9.80 -14.09 9.35
CA SER A 751 -10.60 -15.31 9.22
C SER A 751 -11.46 -15.53 10.45
N GLU A 752 -12.64 -16.10 10.25
CA GLU A 752 -13.66 -16.31 11.30
C GLU A 752 -14.22 -17.73 11.21
N LEU A 753 -14.60 -18.29 12.35
CA LEU A 753 -15.14 -19.62 12.53
C LEU A 753 -16.68 -19.58 12.65
N HIS A 754 -17.37 -20.48 11.95
CA HIS A 754 -18.83 -20.62 11.94
C HIS A 754 -19.30 -21.88 12.67
N GLU A 755 -20.60 -21.98 12.96
CA GLU A 755 -21.27 -23.03 13.78
C GLU A 755 -21.04 -24.50 13.33
N LYS A 756 -20.42 -24.72 12.16
CA LYS A 756 -20.03 -26.05 11.64
C LYS A 756 -18.51 -26.30 11.65
N ASN A 757 -17.76 -25.53 12.43
CA ASN A 757 -16.29 -25.57 12.44
C ASN A 757 -15.65 -25.25 11.07
N GLN A 758 -16.37 -24.50 10.23
CA GLN A 758 -15.90 -24.02 8.94
C GLN A 758 -15.34 -22.61 9.11
N ARG A 759 -14.18 -22.33 8.50
CA ARG A 759 -13.51 -21.04 8.56
C ARG A 759 -13.64 -20.29 7.23
N SER A 760 -14.15 -19.07 7.25
CA SER A 760 -14.15 -18.16 6.10
C SER A 760 -12.96 -17.20 6.17
N TYR A 761 -12.56 -16.67 5.02
CA TYR A 761 -11.40 -15.80 4.88
C TYR A 761 -11.78 -14.54 4.12
N THR A 762 -11.54 -13.39 4.73
CA THR A 762 -11.83 -12.09 4.13
C THR A 762 -10.53 -11.33 3.92
N VAL A 763 -10.29 -10.88 2.69
CA VAL A 763 -9.18 -9.99 2.37
C VAL A 763 -9.60 -8.57 2.69
N ILE A 764 -8.84 -7.90 3.56
CA ILE A 764 -9.10 -6.52 3.99
C ILE A 764 -8.37 -5.53 3.09
N GLY A 765 -7.14 -5.85 2.71
CA GLY A 765 -6.37 -5.04 1.79
C GLY A 765 -5.19 -5.81 1.23
N ARG A 766 -4.66 -5.33 0.10
CA ARG A 766 -3.53 -5.91 -0.62
C ARG A 766 -2.68 -4.80 -1.20
N GLU A 767 -1.37 -5.02 -1.20
CA GLU A 767 -0.42 -4.12 -1.85
C GLU A 767 0.67 -4.93 -2.56
N ARG A 768 1.17 -4.43 -3.68
CA ARG A 768 2.34 -5.01 -4.35
C ARG A 768 3.57 -4.81 -3.47
N CYS A 769 4.26 -5.90 -3.20
CA CYS A 769 5.47 -5.89 -2.39
C CYS A 769 6.31 -7.09 -2.82
N GLU A 770 7.52 -6.81 -3.25
CA GLU A 770 8.52 -7.74 -3.75
C GLU A 770 9.72 -7.82 -2.80
N ALA A 771 9.65 -7.13 -1.66
CA ALA A 771 10.66 -7.19 -0.63
C ALA A 771 10.82 -8.63 -0.12
N LEU A 772 12.09 -9.04 0.04
CA LEU A 772 12.48 -10.35 0.56
C LEU A 772 12.86 -10.31 2.05
N ALA A 773 12.86 -9.10 2.63
CA ALA A 773 13.07 -8.84 4.05
C ALA A 773 12.16 -7.68 4.47
N GLY A 774 11.87 -7.58 5.76
CA GLY A 774 11.06 -6.50 6.29
C GLY A 774 10.40 -6.81 7.63
N ARG A 775 9.40 -6.02 7.99
CA ARG A 775 8.63 -6.16 9.23
C ARG A 775 7.14 -6.26 8.92
N LEU A 776 6.48 -7.27 9.49
CA LEU A 776 5.02 -7.41 9.48
C LEU A 776 4.48 -6.94 10.83
N ARG A 777 3.39 -6.18 10.83
CA ARG A 777 2.82 -5.59 12.05
C ARG A 777 1.30 -5.74 12.09
N ILE A 778 0.81 -6.14 13.25
CA ILE A 778 -0.63 -6.16 13.58
C ILE A 778 -0.80 -5.41 14.89
N CYS A 779 -1.62 -4.37 14.90
CA CYS A 779 -1.95 -3.65 16.12
C CYS A 779 -3.44 -3.39 16.24
N ARG A 780 -3.97 -3.46 17.47
CA ARG A 780 -5.34 -3.11 17.82
C ARG A 780 -5.35 -1.84 18.68
N ARG A 781 -6.25 -0.91 18.34
CA ARG A 781 -6.56 0.28 19.12
C ARG A 781 -8.08 0.38 19.30
N GLY A 782 -8.56 0.22 20.52
CA GLY A 782 -9.97 0.03 20.83
C GLY A 782 -10.56 -1.13 20.03
N GLU A 783 -11.62 -0.85 19.28
CA GLU A 783 -12.31 -1.83 18.43
C GLU A 783 -11.85 -1.79 16.96
N GLN A 784 -10.65 -1.28 16.68
CA GLN A 784 -10.08 -1.22 15.34
C GLN A 784 -8.74 -1.96 15.28
N VAL A 785 -8.58 -2.83 14.29
CA VAL A 785 -7.29 -3.48 13.98
C VAL A 785 -6.67 -2.90 12.72
N TRP A 786 -5.35 -2.80 12.74
CA TRP A 786 -4.54 -2.28 11.64
C TRP A 786 -3.46 -3.29 11.26
N PHE A 787 -3.21 -3.40 9.96
CA PHE A 787 -2.21 -4.27 9.37
C PHE A 787 -1.21 -3.40 8.62
N LEU A 788 0.07 -3.54 8.96
CA LEU A 788 1.13 -2.71 8.38
C LEU A 788 2.34 -3.56 7.98
N CYS A 789 3.10 -3.06 7.01
CA CYS A 789 4.38 -3.65 6.66
C CYS A 789 5.44 -2.59 6.33
N ALA A 790 6.69 -2.91 6.62
CA ALA A 790 7.85 -2.11 6.24
C ALA A 790 8.82 -2.99 5.44
N ASP A 791 9.38 -2.44 4.36
CA ASP A 791 10.25 -3.18 3.44
C ASP A 791 11.72 -3.06 3.86
N HIS A 792 12.44 -4.18 3.84
CA HIS A 792 13.86 -4.28 4.17
C HIS A 792 14.19 -3.57 5.49
N ASP A 793 14.98 -2.50 5.44
CA ASP A 793 15.42 -1.69 6.56
C ASP A 793 14.68 -0.34 6.67
N SER A 794 13.51 -0.20 6.03
CA SER A 794 12.69 1.01 6.18
C SER A 794 12.10 1.08 7.57
N ASP A 795 12.31 2.19 8.27
CA ASP A 795 11.64 2.50 9.54
C ASP A 795 10.20 2.98 9.35
N GLN A 796 9.76 3.18 8.11
CA GLN A 796 8.43 3.68 7.80
C GLN A 796 7.50 2.54 7.37
N TYR A 797 6.44 2.33 8.15
CA TYR A 797 5.39 1.35 7.86
C TYR A 797 4.37 1.88 6.86
N ALA A 798 3.94 1.06 5.92
CA ALA A 798 2.76 1.32 5.09
C ALA A 798 1.56 0.53 5.62
N ILE A 799 0.38 1.14 5.61
CA ILE A 799 -0.88 0.51 6.03
C ILE A 799 -1.39 -0.37 4.89
N THR A 800 -1.44 -1.68 5.10
CA THR A 800 -2.02 -2.63 4.13
C THR A 800 -3.54 -2.70 4.26
N GLY A 801 -4.09 -2.44 5.44
CA GLY A 801 -5.54 -2.44 5.68
C GLY A 801 -5.91 -2.22 7.14
N SER A 802 -7.17 -1.92 7.39
CA SER A 802 -7.76 -1.83 8.73
C SER A 802 -9.22 -2.24 8.71
N MET A 803 -9.75 -2.66 9.87
CA MET A 803 -11.18 -2.94 10.02
C MET A 803 -11.63 -2.92 11.48
N PRO A 804 -12.94 -2.83 11.75
CA PRO A 804 -13.49 -3.08 13.07
C PRO A 804 -13.20 -4.51 13.57
N LEU A 805 -12.91 -4.66 14.85
CA LEU A 805 -12.57 -5.92 15.51
C LEU A 805 -13.03 -5.90 16.97
N THR A 806 -13.35 -7.06 17.53
CA THR A 806 -13.69 -7.19 18.96
C THR A 806 -12.52 -6.79 19.86
N ASN A 807 -12.81 -6.43 21.12
CA ASN A 807 -11.82 -6.16 22.15
C ASN A 807 -11.39 -7.40 22.97
N ALA A 808 -11.78 -8.61 22.53
CA ALA A 808 -11.45 -9.86 23.21
C ALA A 808 -9.94 -10.09 23.34
N ALA A 809 -9.52 -10.84 24.36
CA ALA A 809 -8.12 -11.23 24.53
C ALA A 809 -7.66 -12.19 23.40
N SER A 810 -6.35 -12.30 23.18
CA SER A 810 -5.82 -13.30 22.26
C SER A 810 -5.91 -14.72 22.84
N LEU A 811 -5.94 -15.74 22.00
CA LEU A 811 -5.70 -17.12 22.45
C LEU A 811 -4.29 -17.26 23.00
N SER A 812 -4.09 -18.27 23.84
CA SER A 812 -2.78 -18.55 24.45
C SER A 812 -1.72 -18.92 23.44
N ASP A 813 -2.06 -19.63 22.37
CA ASP A 813 -1.21 -19.93 21.21
C ASP A 813 -1.49 -18.97 20.03
N GLY A 814 -2.08 -17.81 20.35
CA GLY A 814 -2.70 -16.93 19.38
C GLY A 814 -1.72 -16.14 18.53
N ILE A 815 -0.48 -15.90 19.00
CA ILE A 815 0.55 -15.19 18.22
C ILE A 815 1.42 -16.20 17.49
N GLN A 816 1.49 -16.08 16.16
CA GLN A 816 2.10 -17.11 15.31
C GLN A 816 2.91 -16.50 14.18
N LEU A 817 4.15 -16.98 14.04
CA LEU A 817 5.02 -16.75 12.89
C LEU A 817 4.99 -18.00 12.02
N ARG A 818 4.53 -17.88 10.78
CA ARG A 818 4.33 -19.04 9.90
C ARG A 818 5.09 -18.91 8.59
N ALA A 819 5.63 -20.04 8.12
CA ALA A 819 5.97 -20.27 6.72
C ALA A 819 4.90 -21.19 6.10
N LEU A 820 4.34 -20.80 4.96
CA LEU A 820 3.19 -21.44 4.32
C LEU A 820 3.57 -21.85 2.89
N CYS A 821 3.21 -23.06 2.50
CA CYS A 821 3.38 -23.53 1.11
C CYS A 821 2.13 -24.29 0.66
N ASP A 822 1.57 -23.91 -0.49
CA ASP A 822 0.61 -24.72 -1.25
C ASP A 822 1.32 -25.43 -2.41
N GLY A 823 0.82 -26.58 -2.84
CA GLY A 823 1.42 -27.33 -3.95
C GLY A 823 2.80 -27.93 -3.63
N THR A 824 3.64 -28.04 -4.65
CA THR A 824 5.00 -28.61 -4.55
C THR A 824 6.03 -27.49 -4.65
N GLY A 825 7.15 -27.62 -3.92
CA GLY A 825 8.20 -26.61 -3.83
C GLY A 825 8.63 -26.40 -2.38
N MET A 826 9.05 -25.19 -2.05
CA MET A 826 9.50 -24.83 -0.70
C MET A 826 9.26 -23.34 -0.43
N VAL A 827 8.96 -23.02 0.82
CA VAL A 827 9.13 -21.68 1.38
C VAL A 827 10.17 -21.72 2.48
N GLN A 828 11.11 -20.79 2.46
CA GLN A 828 12.10 -20.58 3.50
C GLN A 828 12.15 -19.12 3.90
N VAL A 829 12.33 -18.86 5.19
CA VAL A 829 12.47 -17.52 5.75
C VAL A 829 13.33 -17.55 7.01
N MET A 830 14.02 -16.46 7.28
CA MET A 830 14.68 -16.25 8.56
C MET A 830 13.92 -15.22 9.40
N TRP A 831 13.37 -15.65 10.53
CA TRP A 831 12.78 -14.73 11.53
C TRP A 831 13.88 -14.15 12.41
N LYS A 832 13.87 -12.83 12.57
CA LYS A 832 14.93 -12.05 13.23
C LYS A 832 14.55 -11.62 14.63
N SER A 833 13.36 -11.07 14.76
CA SER A 833 12.84 -10.63 16.05
C SER A 833 11.32 -10.71 16.09
N ILE A 834 10.78 -10.77 17.30
CA ILE A 834 9.38 -10.48 17.57
C ILE A 834 9.27 -9.48 18.71
N GLN A 835 8.44 -8.45 18.52
CA GLN A 835 8.10 -7.45 19.51
C GLN A 835 6.61 -7.55 19.80
N VAL A 836 6.28 -7.50 21.09
CA VAL A 836 4.92 -7.59 21.60
C VAL A 836 4.73 -6.48 22.62
N ALA A 837 3.74 -5.63 22.41
CA ALA A 837 3.29 -4.66 23.39
C ALA A 837 1.78 -4.82 23.62
N ALA A 838 1.31 -4.67 24.85
CA ALA A 838 -0.10 -4.71 25.18
C ALA A 838 -0.42 -3.94 26.48
N GLU A 839 -1.70 -3.71 26.76
CA GLU A 839 -2.14 -3.20 28.07
C GLU A 839 -1.80 -4.18 29.20
N ARG A 840 -1.95 -5.48 28.94
CA ARG A 840 -1.50 -6.54 29.84
C ARG A 840 -1.16 -7.80 29.05
N MET A 841 -0.12 -8.51 29.49
CA MET A 841 0.28 -9.81 28.95
C MET A 841 0.19 -10.88 30.04
N THR A 842 -0.43 -12.01 29.71
CA THR A 842 -0.36 -13.25 30.49
C THR A 842 0.19 -14.37 29.62
N TRP A 843 0.66 -15.47 30.19
CA TRP A 843 1.20 -16.60 29.40
C TRP A 843 0.93 -17.95 30.04
N LEU A 844 1.00 -18.99 29.21
CA LEU A 844 0.88 -20.39 29.61
C LEU A 844 2.21 -21.09 29.36
N PRO A 845 3.06 -21.29 30.39
CA PRO A 845 4.38 -21.88 30.20
C PRO A 845 4.30 -23.21 29.46
N SER A 846 4.95 -23.29 28.29
CA SER A 846 4.97 -24.52 27.50
C SER A 846 5.85 -25.57 28.18
N GLY A 847 5.36 -26.82 28.21
CA GLY A 847 6.08 -27.94 28.81
C GLY A 847 5.73 -28.27 30.26
N LEU A 848 4.76 -27.58 30.88
CA LEU A 848 4.18 -28.06 32.14
C LEU A 848 3.40 -29.36 31.88
N PRO A 849 3.64 -30.44 32.66
CA PRO A 849 2.83 -31.63 32.55
C PRO A 849 1.37 -31.28 32.83
N PRO A 850 0.40 -31.86 32.09
CA PRO A 850 -1.00 -31.64 32.39
C PRO A 850 -1.28 -32.09 33.83
N GLU A 851 -2.09 -31.32 34.55
CA GLU A 851 -2.51 -31.66 35.92
C GLU A 851 -3.02 -33.12 35.96
N PRO A 852 -2.62 -33.95 36.95
CA PRO A 852 -3.11 -35.31 37.04
C PRO A 852 -4.63 -35.37 37.21
N ARG A 853 -5.27 -36.44 36.72
CA ARG A 853 -6.70 -36.68 36.98
C ARG A 853 -6.87 -36.99 38.46
N HIS A 854 -7.80 -36.33 39.13
CA HIS A 854 -8.19 -36.66 40.49
C HIS A 854 -9.63 -37.15 40.54
N LEU A 855 -9.97 -37.85 41.62
CA LEU A 855 -11.33 -38.28 41.88
C LEU A 855 -12.01 -37.21 42.72
N TYR A 856 -13.15 -36.75 42.25
CA TYR A 856 -13.94 -35.69 42.88
C TYR A 856 -15.32 -36.20 43.26
N SER A 857 -15.86 -35.69 44.36
CA SER A 857 -17.27 -35.82 44.71
C SER A 857 -17.95 -34.46 44.67
N MET A 858 -19.21 -34.41 44.23
CA MET A 858 -20.08 -33.24 44.36
C MET A 858 -21.52 -33.67 44.61
N LYS A 859 -22.36 -32.81 45.20
CA LYS A 859 -23.80 -33.04 45.25
C LYS A 859 -24.41 -32.92 43.86
N ALA A 860 -25.57 -33.54 43.65
CA ALA A 860 -26.27 -33.53 42.36
C ALA A 860 -26.61 -32.11 41.84
N ASP A 861 -26.73 -31.13 42.74
CA ASP A 861 -26.96 -29.71 42.41
C ASP A 861 -25.67 -28.92 42.06
N GLY A 862 -24.50 -29.57 42.13
CA GLY A 862 -23.19 -28.97 41.87
C GLY A 862 -22.49 -28.40 43.12
N SER A 863 -23.15 -28.40 44.28
CA SER A 863 -22.54 -27.92 45.52
C SER A 863 -21.60 -28.95 46.15
N ASP A 864 -20.79 -28.50 47.12
CA ASP A 864 -19.90 -29.34 47.93
C ASP A 864 -18.84 -30.13 47.14
N LEU A 865 -18.26 -29.53 46.09
CA LEU A 865 -17.17 -30.12 45.33
C LEU A 865 -15.93 -30.36 46.19
N LYS A 866 -15.47 -31.62 46.27
CA LYS A 866 -14.29 -32.03 47.04
C LYS A 866 -13.44 -33.03 46.26
N ILE A 867 -12.13 -33.04 46.51
CA ILE A 867 -11.23 -34.11 46.07
C ILE A 867 -11.37 -35.27 47.07
N VAL A 868 -11.58 -36.47 46.57
CA VAL A 868 -11.75 -37.69 47.39
C VAL A 868 -10.78 -38.81 47.00
N GLY A 869 -10.00 -38.60 45.94
CA GLY A 869 -8.93 -39.50 45.52
C GLY A 869 -7.84 -38.80 44.72
N ARG A 870 -6.58 -39.04 45.07
CA ARG A 870 -5.40 -38.56 44.33
C ARG A 870 -4.73 -39.72 43.60
N VAL A 871 -4.05 -39.42 42.49
CA VAL A 871 -3.35 -40.46 41.72
C VAL A 871 -2.24 -41.01 42.61
N PRO A 872 -2.17 -42.33 42.83
CA PRO A 872 -1.05 -42.94 43.56
C PRO A 872 0.29 -42.64 42.86
N GLU A 873 1.36 -42.57 43.65
CA GLU A 873 2.71 -42.32 43.15
C GLU A 873 3.11 -43.37 42.08
N GLY A 874 3.71 -42.91 40.98
CA GLY A 874 4.13 -43.78 39.87
C GLY A 874 3.03 -44.12 38.86
N LEU A 875 1.77 -43.75 39.12
CA LEU A 875 0.66 -43.85 38.17
C LEU A 875 0.33 -42.48 37.58
N THR A 876 -0.33 -42.46 36.42
CA THR A 876 -0.59 -41.22 35.65
C THR A 876 -2.05 -41.02 35.29
N GLN A 877 -2.89 -42.04 35.45
CA GLN A 877 -4.32 -41.99 35.15
C GLN A 877 -5.15 -42.67 36.23
N MET A 878 -6.38 -42.20 36.43
CA MET A 878 -7.40 -42.87 37.22
C MET A 878 -8.77 -42.73 36.56
N GLY A 879 -9.67 -43.68 36.83
CA GLY A 879 -11.01 -43.71 36.25
C GLY A 879 -11.88 -44.85 36.79
N SER A 880 -12.98 -45.13 36.09
CA SER A 880 -13.98 -46.16 36.43
C SER A 880 -14.42 -46.14 37.90
N PRO A 881 -14.81 -44.98 38.45
CA PRO A 881 -15.16 -44.91 39.85
C PRO A 881 -16.46 -45.66 40.13
N THR A 882 -16.57 -46.30 41.29
CA THR A 882 -17.76 -47.01 41.74
C THR A 882 -17.95 -46.85 43.23
N TRP A 883 -19.20 -46.86 43.67
CA TRP A 883 -19.56 -46.79 45.08
C TRP A 883 -19.63 -48.18 45.69
N LEU A 884 -19.16 -48.33 46.92
CA LEU A 884 -19.50 -49.49 47.72
C LEU A 884 -20.94 -49.35 48.24
N PRO A 885 -21.63 -50.48 48.51
CA PRO A 885 -23.01 -50.45 49.01
C PRO A 885 -23.21 -49.70 50.33
N ASP A 886 -22.14 -49.44 51.08
CA ASP A 886 -22.19 -48.66 52.32
C ASP A 886 -22.32 -47.14 52.08
N GLY A 887 -22.19 -46.66 50.84
CA GLY A 887 -22.27 -45.25 50.49
C GLY A 887 -21.14 -44.38 51.05
N ARG A 888 -20.12 -44.98 51.66
CA ARG A 888 -18.99 -44.28 52.30
C ARG A 888 -17.66 -44.60 51.63
N ARG A 889 -17.51 -45.81 51.09
CA ARG A 889 -16.28 -46.22 50.40
C ARG A 889 -16.47 -46.21 48.89
N VAL A 890 -15.38 -45.99 48.18
CA VAL A 890 -15.35 -45.97 46.72
C VAL A 890 -14.22 -46.86 46.20
N GLY A 891 -14.47 -47.52 45.08
CA GLY A 891 -13.45 -48.22 44.30
C GLY A 891 -13.19 -47.47 43.00
N PHE A 892 -11.96 -47.51 42.52
CA PHE A 892 -11.60 -46.99 41.20
C PHE A 892 -10.38 -47.74 40.68
N ASP A 893 -10.07 -47.57 39.40
CA ASP A 893 -8.82 -48.09 38.84
C ASP A 893 -7.83 -46.96 38.52
N SER A 894 -6.54 -47.25 38.66
CA SER A 894 -5.46 -46.32 38.36
C SER A 894 -4.31 -47.03 37.66
N SER A 895 -3.71 -46.39 36.66
CA SER A 895 -2.70 -46.99 35.79
C SER A 895 -1.59 -46.03 35.38
N ALA A 896 -0.48 -46.57 34.88
CA ALA A 896 0.61 -45.83 34.24
C ALA A 896 0.38 -45.70 32.72
N GLY A 897 -0.87 -45.46 32.31
CA GLY A 897 -1.25 -45.21 30.92
C GLY A 897 -1.67 -46.44 30.10
N ASN A 898 -1.68 -47.64 30.70
CA ASN A 898 -2.16 -48.86 30.04
C ASN A 898 -2.89 -49.79 31.03
N THR A 899 -3.88 -50.55 30.56
CA THR A 899 -4.69 -51.49 31.36
C THR A 899 -3.85 -52.59 32.01
N SER A 900 -2.73 -53.01 31.40
CA SER A 900 -1.79 -53.98 31.99
C SER A 900 -1.09 -53.49 33.25
N THR A 901 -1.04 -52.17 33.45
CA THR A 901 -0.48 -51.52 34.66
C THR A 901 -1.56 -51.11 35.64
N SER A 902 -2.84 -51.39 35.34
CA SER A 902 -3.95 -50.90 36.15
C SER A 902 -4.05 -51.66 37.48
N ARG A 903 -4.35 -50.90 38.53
CA ARG A 903 -4.49 -51.33 39.91
C ARG A 903 -5.87 -50.89 40.41
N ILE A 904 -6.55 -51.77 41.13
CA ILE A 904 -7.80 -51.44 41.79
C ILE A 904 -7.50 -50.82 43.14
N ILE A 905 -8.01 -49.62 43.36
CA ILE A 905 -7.81 -48.85 44.58
C ILE A 905 -9.15 -48.70 45.28
N LEU A 906 -9.15 -48.99 46.59
CA LEU A 906 -10.24 -48.67 47.51
C LEU A 906 -9.91 -47.40 48.28
N SER A 907 -10.89 -46.53 48.46
CA SER A 907 -10.79 -45.33 49.28
C SER A 907 -11.97 -45.19 50.23
N ASP A 908 -11.71 -44.72 51.45
CA ASP A 908 -12.73 -44.25 52.39
C ASP A 908 -12.81 -42.72 52.31
N LEU A 909 -13.98 -42.21 51.92
CA LEU A 909 -14.20 -40.79 51.65
C LEU A 909 -13.96 -39.90 52.87
N GLU A 910 -14.07 -40.42 54.08
CA GLU A 910 -13.85 -39.65 55.31
C GLU A 910 -12.41 -39.71 55.84
N ALA A 911 -11.64 -40.72 55.43
CA ALA A 911 -10.33 -41.01 56.01
C ALA A 911 -9.14 -40.71 55.10
N GLU A 912 -9.36 -40.36 53.83
CA GLU A 912 -8.33 -40.14 52.79
C GLU A 912 -7.28 -41.27 52.71
N LYS A 913 -7.67 -42.50 53.03
CA LYS A 913 -6.78 -43.69 52.99
C LYS A 913 -7.06 -44.51 51.75
N PHE A 914 -6.00 -44.79 51.00
CA PHE A 914 -6.04 -45.64 49.81
C PHE A 914 -5.49 -47.04 50.11
N GLN A 915 -6.19 -48.05 49.63
CA GLN A 915 -5.75 -49.44 49.68
C GLN A 915 -5.72 -50.00 48.26
N ASP A 916 -4.53 -50.38 47.79
CA ASP A 916 -4.36 -51.16 46.57
C ASP A 916 -4.74 -52.62 46.84
N ILE A 917 -5.76 -53.12 46.14
CA ILE A 917 -6.26 -54.49 46.28
C ILE A 917 -5.90 -55.39 45.08
N GLY A 918 -4.96 -54.97 44.23
CA GLY A 918 -4.36 -55.79 43.19
C GLY A 918 -4.63 -55.34 41.75
N ALA A 919 -4.12 -56.11 40.80
CA ALA A 919 -4.14 -55.78 39.36
C ALA A 919 -5.53 -55.89 38.71
N GLY A 920 -5.82 -55.03 37.74
CA GLY A 920 -7.06 -55.04 36.98
C GLY A 920 -7.69 -53.66 36.91
N CYS A 921 -8.79 -53.55 36.16
CA CYS A 921 -9.51 -52.31 35.95
C CYS A 921 -11.02 -52.51 36.11
N MET A 922 -11.76 -51.39 36.19
CA MET A 922 -13.22 -51.35 36.12
C MET A 922 -13.89 -52.17 37.24
N PRO A 923 -13.64 -51.81 38.52
CA PRO A 923 -14.22 -52.54 39.64
C PRO A 923 -15.75 -52.37 39.68
N SER A 924 -16.45 -53.44 40.01
CA SER A 924 -17.90 -53.42 40.26
C SER A 924 -18.24 -54.36 41.42
N PHE A 925 -18.74 -53.78 42.52
CA PHE A 925 -18.94 -54.52 43.77
C PHE A 925 -20.25 -55.31 43.77
N SER A 926 -20.25 -56.45 44.47
CA SER A 926 -21.49 -57.13 44.81
C SER A 926 -22.32 -56.30 45.79
N PRO A 927 -23.65 -56.47 45.83
CA PRO A 927 -24.53 -55.65 46.69
C PRO A 927 -24.27 -55.81 48.19
N ASP A 928 -23.66 -56.93 48.60
CA ASP A 928 -23.22 -57.16 49.99
C ASP A 928 -21.84 -56.55 50.30
N GLY A 929 -21.16 -55.99 49.29
CA GLY A 929 -19.83 -55.38 49.40
C GLY A 929 -18.70 -56.36 49.70
N LYS A 930 -18.95 -57.68 49.69
CA LYS A 930 -17.94 -58.70 50.07
C LYS A 930 -17.09 -59.15 48.91
N ARG A 931 -17.56 -58.98 47.67
CA ARG A 931 -16.89 -59.38 46.44
C ARG A 931 -16.94 -58.24 45.42
N LEU A 932 -16.11 -58.34 44.39
CA LEU A 932 -16.21 -57.50 43.21
C LEU A 932 -15.83 -58.29 41.96
N VAL A 933 -16.33 -57.81 40.83
CA VAL A 933 -15.84 -58.19 39.52
C VAL A 933 -14.94 -57.10 38.95
N ILE A 934 -13.96 -57.52 38.16
CA ILE A 934 -13.01 -56.66 37.47
C ILE A 934 -12.79 -57.16 36.04
N SER A 935 -12.15 -56.33 35.22
CA SER A 935 -11.53 -56.74 33.97
C SER A 935 -10.01 -56.86 34.16
N ASP A 936 -9.44 -58.00 33.80
CA ASP A 936 -8.00 -58.25 33.90
C ASP A 936 -7.45 -58.58 32.50
N PRO A 937 -6.44 -57.85 31.99
CA PRO A 937 -5.86 -58.12 30.67
C PRO A 937 -5.41 -59.56 30.43
N ASN A 938 -5.04 -60.28 31.49
CA ASN A 938 -4.62 -61.68 31.43
C ASN A 938 -5.71 -62.66 31.90
N GLY A 939 -6.69 -62.17 32.67
CA GLY A 939 -7.75 -62.98 33.28
C GLY A 939 -9.14 -62.85 32.66
N GLY A 940 -9.37 -61.89 31.76
CA GLY A 940 -10.68 -61.54 31.21
C GLY A 940 -11.62 -60.99 32.29
N ALA A 941 -12.84 -61.52 32.36
CA ALA A 941 -13.77 -61.25 33.44
C ALA A 941 -13.35 -62.02 34.70
N VAL A 942 -13.05 -61.31 35.79
CA VAL A 942 -12.54 -61.92 37.03
C VAL A 942 -13.44 -61.55 38.22
N LEU A 943 -13.74 -62.54 39.05
CA LEU A 943 -14.36 -62.37 40.36
C LEU A 943 -13.29 -62.43 41.44
N MET A 944 -13.37 -61.57 42.46
CA MET A 944 -12.52 -61.66 43.65
C MET A 944 -13.24 -61.17 44.91
N ASN A 945 -12.66 -61.42 46.07
CA ASN A 945 -13.08 -60.81 47.32
C ASN A 945 -12.77 -59.31 47.34
N ALA A 946 -13.51 -58.55 48.15
CA ALA A 946 -13.31 -57.10 48.29
C ALA A 946 -11.92 -56.70 48.83
N ASP A 947 -11.18 -57.61 49.45
CA ASP A 947 -9.79 -57.43 49.89
C ASP A 947 -8.75 -57.78 48.82
N GLY A 948 -9.17 -58.20 47.62
CA GLY A 948 -8.31 -58.62 46.52
C GLY A 948 -7.96 -60.10 46.48
N SER A 949 -8.35 -60.88 47.51
CA SER A 949 -8.08 -62.33 47.60
C SER A 949 -9.07 -63.16 46.75
N ASN A 950 -8.80 -64.47 46.62
CA ASN A 950 -9.68 -65.44 45.94
C ASN A 950 -10.08 -65.05 44.51
N ARG A 951 -9.07 -64.68 43.69
CA ARG A 951 -9.27 -64.35 42.28
C ARG A 951 -9.64 -65.58 41.45
N GLU A 952 -10.78 -65.49 40.77
CA GLU A 952 -11.34 -66.53 39.90
C GLU A 952 -11.65 -65.91 38.52
N SER A 953 -11.08 -66.46 37.45
CA SER A 953 -11.47 -66.09 36.08
C SER A 953 -12.81 -66.72 35.73
N LEU A 954 -13.81 -65.87 35.47
CA LEU A 954 -15.17 -66.27 35.05
C LEU A 954 -15.22 -66.56 33.55
N ASP A 955 -14.55 -65.73 32.75
CA ASP A 955 -14.41 -65.90 31.30
C ASP A 955 -13.18 -65.12 30.82
N ARG A 956 -12.15 -65.83 30.33
CA ARG A 956 -10.90 -65.22 29.84
C ARG A 956 -11.07 -64.31 28.63
N SER A 957 -12.20 -64.39 27.94
CA SER A 957 -12.53 -63.55 26.78
C SER A 957 -13.52 -62.43 27.10
N GLY A 958 -13.99 -62.35 28.35
CA GLY A 958 -14.89 -61.30 28.82
C GLY A 958 -14.16 -60.00 29.15
N TRP A 959 -14.81 -58.87 28.91
CA TRP A 959 -14.28 -57.54 29.22
C TRP A 959 -15.37 -56.57 29.71
N GLY A 960 -15.01 -55.54 30.46
CA GLY A 960 -15.96 -54.54 30.98
C GLY A 960 -16.94 -55.12 31.99
N THR A 961 -16.47 -56.00 32.88
CA THR A 961 -17.32 -56.79 33.79
C THR A 961 -18.04 -55.91 34.82
N GLN A 962 -19.35 -56.11 35.01
CA GLN A 962 -20.18 -55.32 35.93
C GLN A 962 -21.19 -56.20 36.69
N TRP A 963 -21.39 -55.94 37.98
CA TRP A 963 -22.43 -56.59 38.79
C TRP A 963 -23.77 -55.85 38.65
N SER A 964 -24.88 -56.58 38.60
CA SER A 964 -26.20 -55.98 38.76
C SER A 964 -26.45 -55.51 40.20
N PRO A 965 -27.18 -54.40 40.42
CA PRO A 965 -27.48 -53.91 41.76
C PRO A 965 -28.25 -54.89 42.67
N ASP A 966 -29.02 -55.81 42.11
CA ASP A 966 -29.72 -56.88 42.85
C ASP A 966 -28.85 -58.11 43.17
N GLY A 967 -27.61 -58.13 42.65
CA GLY A 967 -26.63 -59.19 42.92
C GLY A 967 -26.83 -60.44 42.07
N ARG A 968 -27.89 -60.51 41.27
CA ARG A 968 -28.28 -61.71 40.54
C ARG A 968 -27.41 -61.95 39.31
N TRP A 969 -26.98 -60.89 38.63
CA TRP A 969 -26.33 -60.98 37.33
C TRP A 969 -24.92 -60.39 37.37
N ILE A 970 -24.01 -61.04 36.66
CA ILE A 970 -22.72 -60.49 36.27
C ILE A 970 -22.76 -60.33 34.75
N MET A 971 -22.46 -59.13 34.26
CA MET A 971 -22.40 -58.82 32.84
C MET A 971 -20.96 -58.61 32.38
N TYR A 972 -20.64 -59.01 31.16
CA TYR A 972 -19.40 -58.62 30.48
C TYR A 972 -19.60 -58.61 28.96
N GLY A 973 -18.84 -57.78 28.25
CA GLY A 973 -18.80 -57.76 26.79
C GLY A 973 -17.99 -58.93 26.23
N LYS A 974 -18.48 -59.53 25.13
CA LYS A 974 -17.80 -60.61 24.40
C LYS A 974 -18.25 -60.64 22.95
N SER A 975 -17.30 -60.59 22.02
CA SER A 975 -17.51 -60.76 20.57
C SER A 975 -18.68 -59.93 19.99
N GLY A 976 -18.78 -58.65 20.34
CA GLY A 976 -19.83 -57.75 19.84
C GLY A 976 -21.20 -57.92 20.51
N ASN A 977 -21.28 -58.65 21.62
CA ASN A 977 -22.50 -58.84 22.40
C ASN A 977 -22.21 -58.68 23.91
N LEU A 978 -23.25 -58.68 24.73
CA LEU A 978 -23.15 -58.70 26.19
C LEU A 978 -23.54 -60.10 26.69
N VAL A 979 -22.75 -60.67 27.59
CA VAL A 979 -23.05 -61.92 28.28
C VAL A 979 -23.66 -61.60 29.63
N LEU A 980 -24.77 -62.25 29.98
CA LEU A 980 -25.30 -62.28 31.34
C LEU A 980 -25.02 -63.63 31.98
N MET A 981 -24.40 -63.61 33.15
CA MET A 981 -24.11 -64.78 33.99
C MET A 981 -24.96 -64.70 35.27
N ASP A 982 -25.73 -65.75 35.60
CA ASP A 982 -26.39 -65.84 36.91
C ASP A 982 -25.31 -66.09 37.97
N ALA A 983 -25.25 -65.21 38.98
CA ALA A 983 -24.21 -65.22 40.00
C ALA A 983 -24.30 -66.43 40.95
N ARG A 984 -25.43 -67.16 40.96
CA ARG A 984 -25.67 -68.30 41.87
C ARG A 984 -25.24 -69.63 41.27
N ASP A 985 -25.65 -69.91 40.04
CA ASP A 985 -25.41 -71.19 39.36
C ASP A 985 -24.40 -71.11 38.20
N ARG A 986 -23.89 -69.90 37.90
CA ARG A 986 -22.89 -69.62 36.86
C ARG A 986 -23.37 -69.91 35.44
N THR A 987 -24.67 -70.10 35.22
CA THR A 987 -25.21 -70.24 33.87
C THR A 987 -25.07 -68.93 33.09
N THR A 988 -24.67 -69.00 31.83
CA THR A 988 -24.47 -67.82 30.97
C THR A 988 -25.43 -67.82 29.79
N ARG A 989 -25.82 -66.61 29.35
CA ARG A 989 -26.55 -66.39 28.10
C ARG A 989 -26.09 -65.13 27.41
N LEU A 990 -26.13 -65.11 26.07
CA LEU A 990 -26.02 -63.87 25.31
C LEU A 990 -27.27 -63.02 25.56
N LEU A 991 -27.07 -61.72 25.76
CA LEU A 991 -28.15 -60.80 26.04
C LEU A 991 -28.89 -60.44 24.75
N LEU A 992 -28.18 -60.14 23.66
CA LEU A 992 -28.80 -59.85 22.36
C LEU A 992 -29.00 -61.13 21.55
N ASN A 993 -30.18 -61.27 20.94
CA ASN A 993 -30.58 -62.39 20.11
C ASN A 993 -31.14 -61.91 18.76
N GLY A 994 -31.44 -62.86 17.85
CA GLY A 994 -32.02 -62.55 16.54
C GLY A 994 -31.16 -61.58 15.71
N ASN A 995 -31.81 -60.60 15.07
CA ASN A 995 -31.15 -59.59 14.24
C ASN A 995 -30.20 -58.67 15.03
N ASP A 996 -30.40 -58.51 16.34
CA ASP A 996 -29.54 -57.65 17.16
C ASP A 996 -28.25 -58.35 17.61
N ALA A 997 -28.18 -59.69 17.53
CA ALA A 997 -27.01 -60.46 18.00
C ALA A 997 -25.70 -60.14 17.26
N THR A 998 -25.78 -59.63 16.03
CA THR A 998 -24.63 -59.28 15.16
C THR A 998 -24.59 -57.79 14.80
N ARG A 999 -25.52 -56.99 15.35
CA ARG A 999 -25.66 -55.56 15.05
C ARG A 999 -24.43 -54.74 15.44
N TYR A 1000 -23.76 -55.14 16.51
CA TYR A 1000 -22.58 -54.49 17.04
C TYR A 1000 -21.36 -55.40 16.93
N SER A 1001 -20.22 -54.82 16.55
CA SER A 1001 -18.93 -55.51 16.48
C SER A 1001 -18.19 -55.45 17.81
N TYR A 1002 -18.54 -54.47 18.66
CA TYR A 1002 -17.91 -54.26 19.95
C TYR A 1002 -18.84 -53.53 20.92
N PHE A 1003 -18.87 -53.97 22.18
CA PHE A 1003 -19.40 -53.20 23.30
C PHE A 1003 -18.21 -52.65 24.09
N TYR A 1004 -18.19 -51.35 24.32
CA TYR A 1004 -17.14 -50.73 25.12
C TYR A 1004 -17.35 -51.09 26.60
N TRP A 1005 -16.32 -50.77 27.37
CA TRP A 1005 -16.28 -50.97 28.81
C TRP A 1005 -17.23 -50.05 29.60
N ASN A 1006 -17.30 -50.27 30.93
CA ASN A 1006 -18.13 -49.55 31.92
C ASN A 1006 -19.57 -49.30 31.46
N ALA A 1007 -20.26 -50.37 31.09
CA ALA A 1007 -21.71 -50.33 30.95
C ALA A 1007 -22.37 -50.02 32.31
N GLY A 1008 -23.38 -49.16 32.31
CA GLY A 1008 -24.11 -48.76 33.50
C GLY A 1008 -25.34 -49.62 33.72
N TRP A 1009 -25.48 -50.26 34.87
CA TRP A 1009 -26.72 -50.90 35.29
C TRP A 1009 -27.73 -49.88 35.82
N SER A 1010 -28.99 -50.03 35.43
CA SER A 1010 -30.07 -49.28 36.07
C SER A 1010 -30.22 -49.72 37.54
N PRO A 1011 -30.48 -48.81 38.49
CA PRO A 1011 -30.61 -49.14 39.91
C PRO A 1011 -31.63 -50.26 40.19
N ASN A 1012 -32.69 -50.34 39.40
CA ASN A 1012 -33.70 -51.40 39.50
C ASN A 1012 -33.29 -52.76 38.89
N SER A 1013 -32.06 -52.91 38.41
CA SER A 1013 -31.48 -54.12 37.78
C SER A 1013 -32.20 -54.64 36.53
N LYS A 1014 -33.01 -53.81 35.86
CA LYS A 1014 -33.79 -54.22 34.68
C LYS A 1014 -33.17 -53.84 33.35
N SER A 1015 -32.21 -52.91 33.33
CA SER A 1015 -31.68 -52.34 32.10
C SER A 1015 -30.18 -52.09 32.21
N ILE A 1016 -29.49 -52.16 31.08
CA ILE A 1016 -28.05 -51.87 30.95
C ILE A 1016 -27.89 -50.77 29.90
N CYS A 1017 -27.14 -49.71 30.21
CA CYS A 1017 -26.72 -48.72 29.22
C CYS A 1017 -25.26 -48.95 28.84
N ALA A 1018 -24.95 -48.94 27.54
CA ALA A 1018 -23.60 -49.14 27.05
C ALA A 1018 -23.34 -48.35 25.77
N LYS A 1019 -22.06 -48.05 25.53
CA LYS A 1019 -21.57 -47.61 24.22
C LYS A 1019 -21.28 -48.86 23.37
N ALA A 1020 -21.74 -48.86 22.12
CA ALA A 1020 -21.56 -49.99 21.22
C ALA A 1020 -21.14 -49.52 19.82
N ARG A 1021 -20.19 -50.22 19.20
CA ARG A 1021 -19.71 -49.94 17.84
C ARG A 1021 -20.45 -50.78 16.82
N ARG A 1022 -21.14 -50.13 15.90
CA ARG A 1022 -21.99 -50.76 14.90
C ARG A 1022 -21.16 -51.53 13.88
N SER A 1023 -21.61 -52.74 13.51
CA SER A 1023 -20.90 -53.61 12.57
C SER A 1023 -20.89 -53.08 11.13
N SER A 1024 -21.91 -52.30 10.74
CA SER A 1024 -22.13 -51.90 9.34
C SER A 1024 -21.23 -50.77 8.85
N ASP A 1025 -20.89 -49.82 9.71
CA ASP A 1025 -20.20 -48.56 9.35
C ASP A 1025 -19.12 -48.14 10.35
N GLY A 1026 -18.95 -48.89 11.46
CA GLY A 1026 -17.97 -48.58 12.50
C GLY A 1026 -18.34 -47.39 13.39
N LYS A 1027 -19.54 -46.83 13.26
CA LYS A 1027 -20.03 -45.71 14.07
C LYS A 1027 -20.44 -46.18 15.47
N ASP A 1028 -20.37 -45.28 16.44
CA ASP A 1028 -20.72 -45.59 17.84
C ASP A 1028 -22.16 -45.18 18.16
N ASP A 1029 -22.87 -46.04 18.88
CA ASP A 1029 -24.21 -45.81 19.44
C ASP A 1029 -24.14 -45.82 20.98
N ILE A 1030 -25.05 -45.10 21.62
CA ILE A 1030 -25.42 -45.35 23.02
C ILE A 1030 -26.70 -46.17 23.01
N VAL A 1031 -26.68 -47.32 23.67
CA VAL A 1031 -27.81 -48.24 23.70
C VAL A 1031 -28.25 -48.53 25.12
N ILE A 1032 -29.54 -48.81 25.28
CA ILE A 1032 -30.15 -49.36 26.49
C ILE A 1032 -30.69 -50.74 26.15
N VAL A 1033 -30.34 -51.74 26.95
CA VAL A 1033 -30.84 -53.11 26.79
C VAL A 1033 -31.64 -53.49 28.03
N ASP A 1034 -32.95 -53.68 27.87
CA ASP A 1034 -33.78 -54.29 28.91
C ASP A 1034 -33.51 -55.78 28.99
N ILE A 1035 -33.47 -56.34 30.20
CA ILE A 1035 -33.10 -57.74 30.42
C ILE A 1035 -34.29 -58.64 30.82
N LEU A 1036 -35.45 -58.06 31.12
CA LEU A 1036 -36.67 -58.74 31.57
C LEU A 1036 -37.95 -58.04 31.03
N PRO A 1037 -39.04 -58.77 30.71
CA PRO A 1037 -39.15 -60.24 30.71
C PRO A 1037 -38.40 -60.90 29.55
N GLU A 1038 -38.24 -60.20 28.42
CA GLU A 1038 -37.38 -60.60 27.30
C GLU A 1038 -36.37 -59.48 26.98
N PRO A 1039 -35.16 -59.83 26.49
CA PRO A 1039 -34.18 -58.84 26.09
C PRO A 1039 -34.71 -57.90 25.00
N LYS A 1040 -34.65 -56.58 25.23
CA LYS A 1040 -35.04 -55.57 24.25
C LYS A 1040 -33.97 -54.49 24.12
N LEU A 1041 -33.43 -54.36 22.91
CA LEU A 1041 -32.47 -53.31 22.56
C LEU A 1041 -33.20 -52.01 22.16
N GLN A 1042 -32.80 -50.91 22.76
CA GLN A 1042 -33.16 -49.54 22.39
C GLN A 1042 -31.87 -48.78 22.04
N VAL A 1043 -31.83 -48.14 20.87
CA VAL A 1043 -30.78 -47.16 20.57
C VAL A 1043 -31.20 -45.82 21.15
N LEU A 1044 -30.46 -45.34 22.14
CA LEU A 1044 -30.70 -44.06 22.78
C LEU A 1044 -30.14 -42.91 21.92
N HIS A 1045 -28.90 -43.06 21.45
CA HIS A 1045 -28.24 -42.15 20.52
C HIS A 1045 -27.53 -42.94 19.43
N SER A 1046 -27.65 -42.49 18.18
CA SER A 1046 -27.06 -43.13 16.99
C SER A 1046 -26.01 -42.21 16.38
N ASP A 1047 -24.88 -42.77 15.91
CA ASP A 1047 -23.79 -42.00 15.28
C ASP A 1047 -23.25 -40.86 16.17
N ILE A 1048 -23.02 -41.18 17.44
CA ILE A 1048 -22.57 -40.21 18.43
C ILE A 1048 -21.05 -40.31 18.63
N SER A 1049 -20.36 -39.17 18.54
CA SER A 1049 -18.90 -39.09 18.66
C SER A 1049 -18.45 -38.39 19.94
N GLY A 1050 -17.20 -38.62 20.34
CA GLY A 1050 -16.60 -37.95 21.51
C GLY A 1050 -17.16 -38.38 22.88
N VAL A 1051 -17.89 -39.50 22.95
CA VAL A 1051 -18.44 -40.07 24.20
C VAL A 1051 -17.42 -40.99 24.85
N ASN A 1052 -17.15 -40.77 26.14
CA ASN A 1052 -16.38 -41.68 26.98
C ASN A 1052 -17.29 -42.86 27.38
N ALA A 1053 -16.75 -44.07 27.35
CA ALA A 1053 -17.49 -45.29 27.69
C ALA A 1053 -17.52 -45.50 29.21
N ASP A 1054 -18.28 -44.65 29.90
CA ASP A 1054 -18.60 -44.79 31.32
C ASP A 1054 -20.00 -44.21 31.59
N PHE A 1055 -20.90 -45.05 32.10
CA PHE A 1055 -22.32 -44.74 32.20
C PHE A 1055 -22.84 -44.94 33.62
N ALA A 1056 -23.43 -43.89 34.18
CA ALA A 1056 -24.17 -43.96 35.43
C ALA A 1056 -25.66 -43.73 35.19
N TRP A 1057 -26.51 -44.23 36.07
CA TRP A 1057 -27.95 -44.01 36.01
C TRP A 1057 -28.39 -43.09 37.14
N THR A 1058 -29.44 -42.31 36.89
CA THR A 1058 -30.16 -41.62 37.96
C THR A 1058 -30.84 -42.65 38.88
N ALA A 1059 -30.97 -42.34 40.17
CA ALA A 1059 -31.51 -43.27 41.18
C ALA A 1059 -32.92 -43.80 40.82
N ASP A 1060 -33.72 -43.02 40.11
CA ASP A 1060 -35.05 -43.39 39.63
C ASP A 1060 -35.05 -44.31 38.38
N SER A 1061 -33.88 -44.64 37.85
CA SER A 1061 -33.69 -45.41 36.60
C SER A 1061 -34.32 -44.78 35.35
N ARG A 1062 -34.52 -43.45 35.32
CA ARG A 1062 -35.16 -42.76 34.18
C ARG A 1062 -34.19 -42.07 33.23
N ALA A 1063 -32.95 -41.82 33.64
CA ALA A 1063 -31.96 -41.16 32.81
C ALA A 1063 -30.55 -41.73 33.02
N VAL A 1064 -29.70 -41.51 32.03
CA VAL A 1064 -28.30 -41.95 32.01
C VAL A 1064 -27.39 -40.74 31.96
N ILE A 1065 -26.35 -40.75 32.78
CA ILE A 1065 -25.29 -39.75 32.87
C ILE A 1065 -24.03 -40.35 32.26
N PHE A 1066 -23.35 -39.57 31.43
CA PHE A 1066 -22.10 -39.97 30.80
C PHE A 1066 -21.29 -38.73 30.40
N SER A 1067 -20.01 -38.94 30.13
CA SER A 1067 -19.14 -37.85 29.66
C SER A 1067 -19.03 -37.81 28.13
N MET A 1068 -19.08 -36.62 27.55
CA MET A 1068 -18.79 -36.38 26.14
C MET A 1068 -18.05 -35.06 25.91
N HIS A 1069 -17.38 -34.94 24.76
CA HIS A 1069 -16.68 -33.73 24.38
C HIS A 1069 -17.62 -32.51 24.23
N SER A 1070 -17.33 -31.45 24.99
CA SER A 1070 -17.96 -30.13 24.87
C SER A 1070 -17.02 -29.19 24.13
N ALA A 1071 -17.45 -28.69 22.96
CA ALA A 1071 -16.70 -27.68 22.20
C ALA A 1071 -16.50 -26.39 23.01
N ALA A 1072 -17.52 -25.97 23.77
CA ALA A 1072 -17.47 -24.76 24.61
C ALA A 1072 -16.37 -24.84 25.68
N HIS A 1073 -16.09 -26.02 26.21
CA HIS A 1073 -15.11 -26.23 27.29
C HIS A 1073 -13.81 -26.88 26.82
N LYS A 1074 -13.63 -27.05 25.50
CA LYS A 1074 -12.44 -27.66 24.87
C LYS A 1074 -12.05 -29.00 25.53
N GLY A 1075 -13.05 -29.83 25.87
CA GLY A 1075 -12.83 -31.06 26.63
C GLY A 1075 -14.09 -31.82 27.05
N PRO A 1076 -13.93 -33.03 27.64
CA PRO A 1076 -15.06 -33.87 28.06
C PRO A 1076 -15.77 -33.28 29.29
N ARG A 1077 -17.11 -33.34 29.29
CA ARG A 1077 -18.03 -32.82 30.30
C ARG A 1077 -19.18 -33.78 30.51
N LEU A 1078 -19.90 -33.64 31.62
CA LEU A 1078 -21.01 -34.53 31.95
C LEU A 1078 -22.30 -34.10 31.25
N PHE A 1079 -23.00 -35.08 30.70
CA PHE A 1079 -24.29 -34.92 30.04
C PHE A 1079 -25.28 -35.95 30.58
N LEU A 1080 -26.55 -35.60 30.49
CA LEU A 1080 -27.70 -36.40 30.87
C LEU A 1080 -28.54 -36.69 29.62
N SER A 1081 -29.00 -37.93 29.49
CA SER A 1081 -30.03 -38.29 28.53
C SER A 1081 -31.16 -39.04 29.22
N ARG A 1082 -32.39 -38.57 29.05
CA ARG A 1082 -33.57 -39.30 29.50
C ARG A 1082 -33.78 -40.53 28.64
N ARG A 1083 -34.17 -41.64 29.26
CA ARG A 1083 -34.38 -42.93 28.60
C ARG A 1083 -35.49 -42.91 27.56
N ASP A 1084 -36.52 -42.09 27.78
CA ASP A 1084 -37.71 -41.95 26.94
C ASP A 1084 -37.58 -40.84 25.88
N SER A 1085 -36.46 -40.11 25.87
CA SER A 1085 -36.20 -39.03 24.91
C SER A 1085 -35.09 -39.42 23.93
N SER A 1086 -35.32 -39.13 22.65
CA SER A 1086 -34.28 -39.16 21.61
C SER A 1086 -33.69 -37.76 21.34
N SER A 1087 -33.94 -36.79 22.23
CA SER A 1087 -33.36 -35.44 22.16
C SER A 1087 -31.85 -35.46 22.40
N THR A 1088 -31.13 -34.47 21.88
CA THR A 1088 -29.70 -34.29 22.15
C THR A 1088 -29.42 -34.32 23.66
N PRO A 1089 -28.34 -34.98 24.12
CA PRO A 1089 -27.94 -35.00 25.51
C PRO A 1089 -27.80 -33.58 26.08
N GLU A 1090 -28.30 -33.38 27.31
CA GLU A 1090 -28.29 -32.08 27.99
C GLU A 1090 -27.09 -32.01 28.95
N PRO A 1091 -26.37 -30.88 29.07
CA PRO A 1091 -25.30 -30.76 30.06
C PRO A 1091 -25.81 -31.00 31.49
N TRP A 1092 -25.07 -31.78 32.29
CA TRP A 1092 -25.38 -31.93 33.72
C TRP A 1092 -25.22 -30.57 34.44
N PRO A 1093 -26.20 -30.12 35.23
CA PRO A 1093 -26.15 -28.81 35.89
C PRO A 1093 -25.10 -28.76 37.02
N GLY A 1094 -24.50 -27.59 37.23
CA GLY A 1094 -23.63 -27.34 38.39
C GLY A 1094 -22.26 -28.02 38.36
N GLN A 1095 -21.85 -28.62 37.23
CA GLN A 1095 -20.49 -29.16 37.06
C GLN A 1095 -19.44 -28.02 37.00
N PRO A 1096 -18.20 -28.22 37.49
CA PRO A 1096 -17.16 -27.17 37.53
C PRO A 1096 -16.73 -26.70 36.13
N ASP A 1097 -16.55 -25.40 35.92
CA ASP A 1097 -16.18 -24.84 34.61
C ASP A 1097 -14.70 -24.94 34.26
N ASP A 1098 -13.83 -24.99 35.27
CA ASP A 1098 -12.37 -25.06 35.14
C ASP A 1098 -11.81 -26.50 34.98
N MET A 1099 -12.66 -27.46 34.61
CA MET A 1099 -12.33 -28.88 34.63
C MET A 1099 -12.79 -29.67 33.39
N LYS A 1100 -11.98 -30.64 32.99
CA LYS A 1100 -12.35 -31.75 32.10
C LYS A 1100 -12.79 -32.94 32.95
N ILE A 1101 -13.97 -33.50 32.67
CA ILE A 1101 -14.58 -34.58 33.45
C ILE A 1101 -14.70 -35.82 32.56
N PHE A 1102 -14.16 -36.97 32.98
CA PHE A 1102 -14.00 -38.12 32.09
C PHE A 1102 -14.99 -39.25 32.36
N ASP A 1103 -15.22 -39.57 33.63
CA ASP A 1103 -16.01 -40.73 34.06
C ASP A 1103 -16.95 -40.33 35.20
N CYS A 1104 -17.99 -41.11 35.50
CA CYS A 1104 -18.91 -40.78 36.59
C CYS A 1104 -19.62 -41.97 37.23
N ALA A 1105 -19.95 -41.84 38.52
CA ALA A 1105 -20.81 -42.75 39.26
C ALA A 1105 -21.71 -41.99 40.24
N VAL A 1106 -22.95 -42.42 40.39
CA VAL A 1106 -23.92 -41.84 41.32
C VAL A 1106 -23.99 -42.67 42.58
N SER A 1107 -24.06 -42.03 43.75
CA SER A 1107 -24.21 -42.70 45.03
C SER A 1107 -25.51 -43.51 45.10
N PRO A 1108 -25.59 -44.57 45.92
CA PRO A 1108 -26.79 -45.40 46.01
C PRO A 1108 -28.09 -44.65 46.38
N ASP A 1109 -27.97 -43.55 47.12
CA ASP A 1109 -29.09 -42.68 47.51
C ASP A 1109 -29.42 -41.60 46.44
N GLY A 1110 -28.64 -41.48 45.38
CA GLY A 1110 -28.83 -40.53 44.29
C GLY A 1110 -28.39 -39.09 44.59
N THR A 1111 -27.79 -38.82 45.75
CA THR A 1111 -27.53 -37.44 46.20
C THR A 1111 -26.16 -36.90 45.80
N THR A 1112 -25.19 -37.79 45.56
CA THR A 1112 -23.78 -37.45 45.35
C THR A 1112 -23.28 -38.06 44.05
N LEU A 1113 -22.58 -37.25 43.26
CA LEU A 1113 -21.88 -37.68 42.06
C LEU A 1113 -20.38 -37.79 42.33
N LEU A 1114 -19.79 -38.87 41.88
CA LEU A 1114 -18.37 -39.15 41.90
C LEU A 1114 -17.85 -39.12 40.46
N PHE A 1115 -16.73 -38.46 40.19
CA PHE A 1115 -16.19 -38.36 38.83
C PHE A 1115 -14.67 -38.16 38.81
N SER A 1116 -14.03 -38.60 37.72
CA SER A 1116 -12.62 -38.32 37.47
C SER A 1116 -12.48 -36.99 36.72
N GLY A 1117 -11.64 -36.09 37.24
CA GLY A 1117 -11.54 -34.70 36.78
C GLY A 1117 -10.10 -34.21 36.64
N GLN A 1118 -9.83 -33.36 35.64
CA GLN A 1118 -8.54 -32.70 35.41
C GLN A 1118 -8.74 -31.19 35.31
N ARG A 1119 -8.07 -30.41 36.16
CA ARG A 1119 -8.13 -28.94 36.11
C ARG A 1119 -7.43 -28.39 34.86
N ILE A 1120 -7.95 -27.30 34.33
CA ILE A 1120 -7.39 -26.57 33.19
C ILE A 1120 -6.36 -25.57 33.71
N THR A 1121 -5.10 -25.66 33.24
CA THR A 1121 -4.04 -24.71 33.58
C THR A 1121 -4.44 -23.30 33.14
N GLN A 1122 -4.34 -22.33 34.05
CA GLN A 1122 -4.68 -20.93 33.79
C GLN A 1122 -3.43 -20.12 33.38
N PRO A 1123 -3.56 -19.12 32.48
CA PRO A 1123 -2.49 -18.17 32.21
C PRO A 1123 -2.08 -17.41 33.47
N VAL A 1124 -0.78 -17.21 33.65
CA VAL A 1124 -0.21 -16.37 34.72
C VAL A 1124 0.32 -15.07 34.14
N ASP A 1125 0.59 -14.06 34.96
CA ASP A 1125 1.20 -12.81 34.47
C ASP A 1125 2.54 -13.08 33.76
N PHE A 1126 2.74 -12.40 32.63
CA PHE A 1126 3.92 -12.60 31.81
C PHE A 1126 5.17 -12.02 32.49
N ASN A 1127 5.99 -12.91 33.02
CA ASN A 1127 7.32 -12.61 33.54
C ASN A 1127 8.29 -13.65 32.97
N PRO A 1128 8.89 -13.41 31.79
CA PRO A 1128 9.68 -14.41 31.10
C PRO A 1128 10.94 -14.75 31.93
N PRO A 1129 11.38 -16.02 31.92
CA PRO A 1129 12.61 -16.42 32.62
C PRO A 1129 13.82 -15.68 32.06
N SER A 1130 14.79 -15.35 32.92
CA SER A 1130 16.07 -14.76 32.50
C SER A 1130 16.80 -15.71 31.54
N LEU A 1131 16.95 -15.31 30.28
CA LEU A 1131 17.63 -16.10 29.26
C LEU A 1131 19.15 -15.87 29.34
N PRO A 1132 19.98 -16.92 29.41
CA PRO A 1132 21.43 -16.76 29.36
C PRO A 1132 21.85 -16.20 27.99
N THR A 1133 22.61 -15.10 27.99
CA THR A 1133 23.33 -14.63 26.80
C THR A 1133 24.33 -15.70 26.38
N LYS A 1134 24.24 -16.19 25.13
CA LYS A 1134 25.29 -17.05 24.57
C LYS A 1134 26.60 -16.27 24.50
N GLU A 1135 27.61 -16.69 25.24
CA GLU A 1135 29.00 -16.37 24.90
C GLU A 1135 29.30 -17.00 23.53
N LEU A 1136 29.64 -16.17 22.55
CA LEU A 1136 30.10 -16.60 21.24
C LEU A 1136 31.33 -17.52 21.43
N PRO A 1137 31.39 -18.70 20.80
CA PRO A 1137 32.62 -19.48 20.79
C PRO A 1137 33.71 -18.65 20.11
N SER A 1138 34.79 -18.42 20.84
CA SER A 1138 36.00 -17.76 20.32
C SER A 1138 36.41 -18.43 19.02
N THR A 1139 36.41 -17.66 17.94
CA THR A 1139 36.99 -18.06 16.66
C THR A 1139 38.47 -18.33 16.89
N ASN A 1140 38.88 -19.59 16.92
CA ASN A 1140 40.26 -19.95 16.67
C ASN A 1140 40.58 -19.59 15.22
N SER A 1141 41.46 -18.62 15.05
CA SER A 1141 42.14 -18.32 13.80
C SER A 1141 42.93 -19.54 13.34
N ASN A 1142 42.59 -20.08 12.18
CA ASN A 1142 43.52 -20.67 11.21
C ASN A 1142 42.87 -20.70 9.83
#